data_AF-A0AAD5FJJ8-F1
#
_entry.id   AF-A0AAD5FJJ8-F1
#
_cell.length_a   1.000
_cell.length_b   1.000
_cell.length_c   1.000
_cell.angle_alpha   90.00
_cell.angle_beta   90.00
_cell.angle_gamma   90.00
#
_symmetry.space_group_name_H-M   'P 1'
#
loop_
_entity.id
_entity.type
_entity.pdbx_description
1 polymer ?
#
loop_
_entity_poly.entity_id
_entity_poly.type
_entity_poly.pdbx_seq_one_letter_code
_entity_poly.pdbx_strand_id
1 'polypeptide(L)'
;MSSETCCKNGRVYGLGNQHCDSLPRLSHSSFCRMAQKQCCEAALKESVCTDGMASAKRNEVCDLFLQTDPFKVKTAKMCCECCLLGLLTQRENHSCELQIPITVHCRNVARACCMEKKQSLVIVSPLLNNTNTSDEGNAQGTDICAEGVTRCSQLCVGNGSCVCLRGFHLKSDGYSCEDYNECLSGTHSCRPGERCINTEGSYRCQREASCGTGYELTNTNTCKDIDECLVGIHNCGHDFTCQNTAGSFRCHPRHQCGLGYIQDAVGNCIDINECVRGKSPCQPGHTCVNTVGSYMCQRISVTCGRGYHLNKEGTHCMDVDECTRPSSACQGHVCVNLLGSFRCDCRSGFLFNGISKTCEDSNECRSYQGRLCAHKCENTPGSYQCSCHHGFKLASDSKSCEDVNECESSPCSQECTNVYGSYQCFCHRGYQLNNIDGHTCEDIDECALISGGKVCSYHCLNSPGSYECICPHTGYSLSPNGRTCLDIDECATGTHNCSATQSCYNIHGGFRCLSFECPQKYKRAAENRCERLPCEQNKECQSLPLRISFYNLTFSTNIPIPAAVFRMGLSSSVPGDDIQLFIVDGDTEGYFSIQKTTHGAVVSVQRPLPKPQDFMLIVQIRLIRYGIISTFVAKIAVFVVNDQPTVPNSWPKH
;
A
#
# COMPACT_ATOMS: atom_id res chain seq x y z
N MET A 1 -22.81 -16.52 -1.10
CA MET A 1 -22.71 -15.76 -2.37
C MET A 1 -21.24 -15.65 -2.75
N SER A 2 -20.90 -15.70 -4.04
CA SER A 2 -19.52 -15.51 -4.49
C SER A 2 -19.10 -14.03 -4.46
N SER A 3 -17.79 -13.78 -4.35
CA SER A 3 -17.17 -12.44 -4.42
C SER A 3 -17.60 -11.66 -5.66
N GLU A 4 -17.61 -12.32 -6.82
CA GLU A 4 -18.03 -11.74 -8.09
C GLU A 4 -19.48 -11.25 -8.08
N THR A 5 -20.40 -11.98 -7.45
CA THR A 5 -21.81 -11.59 -7.41
C THR A 5 -22.01 -10.32 -6.57
N CYS A 6 -21.30 -10.23 -5.43
CA CYS A 6 -21.29 -9.04 -4.58
C CYS A 6 -20.70 -7.82 -5.31
N CYS A 7 -19.58 -8.01 -6.02
CA CYS A 7 -18.93 -6.95 -6.78
C CYS A 7 -19.76 -6.50 -8.00
N LYS A 8 -20.34 -7.43 -8.77
CA LYS A 8 -21.24 -7.13 -9.91
C LYS A 8 -22.42 -6.27 -9.47
N ASN A 9 -23.02 -6.57 -8.32
CA ASN A 9 -24.12 -5.74 -7.80
C ASN A 9 -23.65 -4.31 -7.42
N GLY A 10 -22.53 -4.18 -6.71
CA GLY A 10 -21.95 -2.87 -6.38
C GLY A 10 -21.64 -2.04 -7.63
N ARG A 11 -21.08 -2.68 -8.67
CA ARG A 11 -20.77 -2.04 -9.96
C ARG A 11 -22.03 -1.55 -10.69
N VAL A 12 -23.13 -2.32 -10.67
CA VAL A 12 -24.44 -1.87 -11.21
C VAL A 12 -24.97 -0.65 -10.47
N TYR A 13 -24.85 -0.61 -9.14
CA TYR A 13 -25.31 0.52 -8.33
C TYR A 13 -24.52 1.81 -8.61
N GLY A 14 -23.20 1.70 -8.76
CA GLY A 14 -22.32 2.85 -9.08
C GLY A 14 -22.56 3.44 -10.47
N LEU A 15 -22.93 2.60 -11.46
CA LEU A 15 -23.33 3.06 -12.80
C LEU A 15 -24.73 3.70 -12.85
N GLY A 16 -25.53 3.55 -11.79
CA GLY A 16 -26.89 4.13 -11.67
C GLY A 16 -26.94 5.55 -11.09
N ASN A 17 -25.80 6.26 -11.01
CA ASN A 17 -25.67 7.62 -10.44
C ASN A 17 -26.00 7.79 -8.94
N GLN A 18 -26.01 6.71 -8.15
CA GLN A 18 -26.31 6.78 -6.71
C GLN A 18 -25.04 6.83 -5.85
N HIS A 19 -25.13 7.48 -4.68
CA HIS A 19 -24.00 7.55 -3.74
C HIS A 19 -23.79 6.20 -3.05
N CYS A 20 -22.55 5.72 -2.99
CA CYS A 20 -22.20 4.37 -2.50
C CYS A 20 -22.32 4.18 -0.98
N ASP A 21 -22.78 5.19 -0.23
CA ASP A 21 -22.91 5.14 1.23
C ASP A 21 -24.19 4.45 1.72
N SER A 22 -25.21 4.31 0.85
CA SER A 22 -26.51 3.71 1.18
C SER A 22 -26.80 2.44 0.35
N LEU A 23 -25.81 1.54 0.24
CA LEU A 23 -25.95 0.28 -0.50
C LEU A 23 -26.94 -0.70 0.18
N PRO A 24 -27.87 -1.35 -0.55
CA PRO A 24 -28.78 -2.35 0.00
C PRO A 24 -28.05 -3.56 0.59
N ARG A 25 -28.48 -4.02 1.77
CA ARG A 25 -27.90 -5.19 2.46
C ARG A 25 -28.28 -6.50 1.75
N LEU A 26 -27.42 -6.97 0.85
CA LEU A 26 -27.58 -8.29 0.18
C LEU A 26 -27.16 -9.48 1.06
N SER A 27 -26.33 -9.25 2.08
CA SER A 27 -25.79 -10.31 2.92
C SER A 27 -25.34 -9.78 4.28
N HIS A 28 -25.39 -10.63 5.30
CA HIS A 28 -24.76 -10.39 6.60
C HIS A 28 -23.22 -10.50 6.54
N SER A 29 -22.65 -11.00 5.44
CA SER A 29 -21.20 -11.11 5.26
C SER A 29 -20.52 -9.73 5.14
N SER A 30 -19.64 -9.43 6.10
CA SER A 30 -18.77 -8.24 6.09
C SER A 30 -17.94 -8.14 4.81
N PHE A 31 -17.41 -9.26 4.33
CA PHE A 31 -16.64 -9.36 3.09
C PHE A 31 -17.47 -8.97 1.85
N CYS A 32 -18.70 -9.51 1.71
CA CYS A 32 -19.59 -9.15 0.59
C CYS A 32 -19.92 -7.65 0.60
N ARG A 33 -20.17 -7.07 1.78
CA ARG A 33 -20.42 -5.63 1.97
C ARG A 33 -19.20 -4.77 1.58
N MET A 34 -18.00 -5.17 1.97
CA MET A 34 -16.75 -4.48 1.58
C MET A 34 -16.53 -4.55 0.06
N ALA A 35 -16.68 -5.72 -0.55
CA ALA A 35 -16.57 -5.90 -2.00
C ALA A 35 -17.61 -5.07 -2.77
N GLN A 36 -18.86 -5.04 -2.31
CA GLN A 36 -19.93 -4.23 -2.92
C GLN A 36 -19.63 -2.72 -2.84
N LYS A 37 -19.16 -2.21 -1.69
CA LYS A 37 -18.79 -0.79 -1.54
C LYS A 37 -17.61 -0.41 -2.44
N GLN A 38 -16.54 -1.21 -2.44
CA GLN A 38 -15.36 -0.94 -3.27
C GLN A 38 -15.65 -1.02 -4.77
N CYS A 39 -16.46 -1.99 -5.22
CA CYS A 39 -16.85 -2.08 -6.63
C CYS A 39 -17.83 -0.96 -7.06
N CYS A 40 -18.65 -0.42 -6.13
CA CYS A 40 -19.47 0.77 -6.38
C CYS A 40 -18.60 2.02 -6.56
N GLU A 41 -17.67 2.27 -5.65
CA GLU A 41 -16.76 3.43 -5.72
C GLU A 41 -15.86 3.39 -6.95
N ALA A 42 -15.41 2.20 -7.37
CA ALA A 42 -14.63 2.02 -8.59
C ALA A 42 -15.47 2.34 -9.84
N ALA A 43 -16.70 1.83 -9.93
CA ALA A 43 -17.60 2.07 -11.06
C ALA A 43 -17.97 3.56 -11.21
N LEU A 44 -18.20 4.25 -10.08
CA LEU A 44 -18.51 5.68 -10.08
C LEU A 44 -17.30 6.51 -10.52
N LYS A 45 -16.07 6.15 -10.11
CA LYS A 45 -14.82 6.77 -10.60
C LYS A 45 -14.61 6.52 -12.11
N GLU A 46 -14.88 5.32 -12.60
CA GLU A 46 -14.84 5.00 -14.03
C GLU A 46 -15.81 5.90 -14.83
N SER A 47 -17.08 6.01 -14.40
CA SER A 47 -18.10 6.84 -15.08
C SER A 47 -17.70 8.32 -15.14
N VAL A 48 -17.31 8.90 -13.99
CA VAL A 48 -16.89 10.31 -13.91
C VAL A 48 -15.63 10.59 -14.75
N CYS A 49 -14.72 9.61 -14.87
CA CYS A 49 -13.56 9.71 -15.76
C CYS A 49 -13.96 9.66 -17.24
N THR A 50 -14.92 8.80 -17.63
CA THR A 50 -15.42 8.75 -19.01
C THR A 50 -16.15 10.03 -19.42
N ASP A 51 -16.88 10.67 -18.51
CA ASP A 51 -17.48 12.00 -18.74
C ASP A 51 -16.40 13.08 -18.96
N GLY A 52 -15.31 13.02 -18.17
CA GLY A 52 -14.12 13.84 -18.34
C GLY A 52 -13.49 13.71 -19.74
N MET A 53 -13.26 12.47 -20.18
CA MET A 53 -12.75 12.17 -21.53
C MET A 53 -13.72 12.63 -22.63
N ALA A 54 -15.03 12.45 -22.44
CA ALA A 54 -16.05 12.89 -23.39
C ALA A 54 -16.20 14.42 -23.46
N SER A 55 -15.81 15.15 -22.40
CA SER A 55 -15.72 16.62 -22.44
C SER A 55 -14.49 17.08 -23.24
N ALA A 56 -13.31 16.50 -22.97
CA ALA A 56 -12.08 16.78 -23.71
C ALA A 56 -12.25 16.60 -25.24
N LYS A 57 -12.91 15.52 -25.65
CA LYS A 57 -13.18 15.20 -27.06
C LYS A 57 -14.16 16.16 -27.76
N ARG A 58 -15.09 16.78 -27.02
CA ARG A 58 -16.17 17.61 -27.59
C ARG A 58 -15.86 19.11 -27.56
N ASN A 59 -15.25 19.57 -26.47
CA ASN A 59 -15.11 20.99 -26.18
C ASN A 59 -13.67 21.51 -26.26
N GLU A 60 -12.67 20.60 -26.32
CA GLU A 60 -11.22 20.91 -26.25
C GLU A 60 -10.79 21.76 -25.02
N VAL A 61 -11.66 21.89 -24.02
CA VAL A 61 -11.46 22.69 -22.79
C VAL A 61 -12.03 21.94 -21.58
N CYS A 62 -11.31 21.95 -20.46
CA CYS A 62 -11.61 21.13 -19.27
C CYS A 62 -12.23 21.88 -18.08
N ASP A 63 -12.63 23.13 -18.24
CA ASP A 63 -13.06 24.00 -17.12
C ASP A 63 -14.57 24.00 -16.83
N LEU A 64 -15.37 23.21 -17.54
CA LEU A 64 -16.84 23.25 -17.47
C LEU A 64 -17.45 22.18 -16.53
N PHE A 65 -16.87 22.02 -15.34
CA PHE A 65 -17.39 21.16 -14.26
C PHE A 65 -17.96 21.99 -13.11
N LEU A 66 -19.07 22.71 -13.38
CA LEU A 66 -19.82 23.42 -12.35
C LEU A 66 -20.90 22.50 -11.75
N GLN A 67 -20.85 22.39 -10.42
CA GLN A 67 -21.81 21.79 -9.48
C GLN A 67 -21.62 20.31 -9.06
N THR A 68 -21.62 20.13 -7.74
CA THR A 68 -21.66 18.90 -6.91
C THR A 68 -20.39 18.05 -6.78
N ASP A 69 -20.00 17.83 -5.52
CA ASP A 69 -18.91 16.97 -5.01
C ASP A 69 -17.47 17.30 -5.48
N PRO A 70 -16.62 17.92 -4.62
CA PRO A 70 -15.22 18.24 -4.92
C PRO A 70 -14.38 17.04 -5.37
N PHE A 71 -14.71 15.83 -4.91
CA PHE A 71 -13.96 14.63 -5.24
C PHE A 71 -14.20 14.20 -6.69
N LYS A 72 -15.45 14.29 -7.17
CA LYS A 72 -15.82 13.95 -8.57
C LYS A 72 -15.21 14.95 -9.55
N VAL A 73 -15.26 16.25 -9.23
CA VAL A 73 -14.64 17.31 -10.05
C VAL A 73 -13.14 17.05 -10.27
N LYS A 74 -12.41 16.64 -9.23
CA LYS A 74 -10.97 16.34 -9.33
C LYS A 74 -10.67 15.17 -10.27
N THR A 75 -11.47 14.10 -10.23
CA THR A 75 -11.31 12.95 -11.13
C THR A 75 -11.67 13.30 -12.58
N ALA A 76 -12.79 14.00 -12.80
CA ALA A 76 -13.23 14.41 -14.13
C ALA A 76 -12.21 15.35 -14.81
N LYS A 77 -11.73 16.37 -14.09
CA LYS A 77 -10.72 17.32 -14.62
C LYS A 77 -9.41 16.62 -14.98
N MET A 78 -8.89 15.76 -14.12
CA MET A 78 -7.69 14.97 -14.41
C MET A 78 -7.88 14.10 -15.67
N CYS A 79 -8.99 13.36 -15.79
CA CYS A 79 -9.23 12.53 -16.97
C CYS A 79 -9.43 13.35 -18.26
N CYS A 80 -10.01 14.54 -18.16
CA CYS A 80 -10.12 15.49 -19.26
C CYS A 80 -8.73 15.97 -19.73
N GLU A 81 -7.90 16.48 -18.82
CA GLU A 81 -6.55 16.99 -19.12
C GLU A 81 -5.64 15.90 -19.71
N CYS A 82 -5.65 14.69 -19.14
CA CYS A 82 -4.90 13.55 -19.65
C CYS A 82 -5.37 13.09 -21.04
N CYS A 83 -6.68 13.14 -21.33
CA CYS A 83 -7.21 12.83 -22.65
C CYS A 83 -6.79 13.89 -23.69
N LEU A 84 -6.85 15.17 -23.31
CA LEU A 84 -6.40 16.30 -24.14
C LEU A 84 -4.92 16.18 -24.50
N LEU A 85 -4.08 15.79 -23.53
CA LEU A 85 -2.65 15.53 -23.76
C LEU A 85 -2.43 14.44 -24.82
N GLY A 86 -3.20 13.35 -24.79
CA GLY A 86 -3.15 12.30 -25.81
C GLY A 86 -3.66 12.73 -27.19
N LEU A 87 -4.64 13.62 -27.25
CA LEU A 87 -5.12 14.21 -28.52
C LEU A 87 -4.10 15.19 -29.12
N LEU A 88 -3.38 15.93 -28.27
CA LEU A 88 -2.30 16.82 -28.70
C LEU A 88 -1.10 16.04 -29.25
N THR A 89 -0.63 15.00 -28.56
CA THR A 89 0.48 14.18 -29.09
C THR A 89 0.13 13.47 -30.39
N GLN A 90 -1.15 13.15 -30.62
CA GLN A 90 -1.62 12.66 -31.91
C GLN A 90 -1.55 13.73 -33.02
N ARG A 91 -1.91 15.00 -32.74
CA ARG A 91 -1.79 16.10 -33.71
C ARG A 91 -0.33 16.37 -34.11
N GLU A 92 0.58 16.27 -33.15
CA GLU A 92 2.02 16.44 -33.36
C GLU A 92 2.71 15.18 -33.91
N ASN A 93 1.93 14.13 -34.21
CA ASN A 93 2.38 12.88 -34.84
C ASN A 93 3.44 12.11 -34.01
N HIS A 94 3.44 12.32 -32.69
CA HIS A 94 4.33 11.64 -31.74
C HIS A 94 3.76 10.27 -31.30
N SER A 95 4.60 9.45 -30.66
CA SER A 95 4.17 8.15 -30.14
C SER A 95 3.11 8.31 -29.04
N CYS A 96 2.06 7.50 -29.09
CA CYS A 96 1.05 7.43 -28.02
C CYS A 96 1.58 6.82 -26.71
N GLU A 97 2.84 6.37 -26.66
CA GLU A 97 3.51 5.96 -25.42
C GLU A 97 4.30 7.13 -24.80
N LEU A 98 3.59 7.91 -23.99
CA LEU A 98 4.13 9.04 -23.23
C LEU A 98 5.19 8.61 -22.20
N GLN A 99 6.46 8.90 -22.47
CA GLN A 99 7.61 8.66 -21.57
C GLN A 99 7.85 9.79 -20.55
N ILE A 100 6.78 10.46 -20.10
CA ILE A 100 6.83 11.52 -19.08
C ILE A 100 6.42 11.00 -17.69
N PRO A 101 6.87 11.61 -16.58
CA PRO A 101 6.59 11.17 -15.21
C PRO A 101 5.16 11.51 -14.75
N ILE A 102 4.15 10.97 -15.44
CA ILE A 102 2.72 11.07 -15.10
C ILE A 102 2.20 9.77 -14.47
N THR A 103 1.09 9.86 -13.74
CA THR A 103 0.45 8.70 -13.09
C THR A 103 0.02 7.65 -14.11
N VAL A 104 0.05 6.37 -13.70
CA VAL A 104 -0.33 5.24 -14.58
C VAL A 104 -1.75 5.39 -15.12
N HIS A 105 -2.68 5.90 -14.30
CA HIS A 105 -4.06 6.16 -14.72
C HIS A 105 -4.13 7.26 -15.80
N CYS A 106 -3.44 8.38 -15.61
CA CYS A 106 -3.34 9.45 -16.61
C CYS A 106 -2.71 8.95 -17.93
N ARG A 107 -1.64 8.14 -17.83
CA ARG A 107 -0.97 7.53 -18.98
C ARG A 107 -1.91 6.63 -19.79
N ASN A 108 -2.73 5.82 -19.12
CA ASN A 108 -3.71 4.95 -19.78
C ASN A 108 -4.83 5.76 -20.46
N VAL A 109 -5.33 6.82 -19.82
CA VAL A 109 -6.35 7.73 -20.40
C VAL A 109 -5.79 8.46 -21.62
N ALA A 110 -4.57 9.00 -21.53
CA ALA A 110 -3.89 9.65 -22.65
C ALA A 110 -3.66 8.68 -23.83
N ARG A 111 -3.19 7.45 -23.54
CA ARG A 111 -3.00 6.42 -24.57
C ARG A 111 -4.32 6.03 -25.25
N ALA A 112 -5.42 5.94 -24.49
CA ALA A 112 -6.74 5.67 -25.06
C ALA A 112 -7.17 6.77 -26.05
N CYS A 113 -7.16 8.04 -25.63
CA CYS A 113 -7.56 9.15 -26.50
C CYS A 113 -6.62 9.34 -27.72
N CYS A 114 -5.32 9.05 -27.59
CA CYS A 114 -4.36 9.08 -28.70
C CYS A 114 -4.59 7.95 -29.74
N MET A 115 -5.13 6.80 -29.32
CA MET A 115 -5.38 5.65 -30.21
C MET A 115 -6.76 5.67 -30.88
N GLU A 116 -7.78 6.31 -30.30
CA GLU A 116 -9.16 6.25 -30.83
C GLU A 116 -9.32 6.82 -32.25
N LYS A 117 -8.58 7.88 -32.62
CA LYS A 117 -8.61 8.39 -34.01
C LYS A 117 -7.81 7.53 -35.01
N LYS A 118 -6.98 6.59 -34.53
CA LYS A 118 -6.47 5.46 -35.34
C LYS A 118 -7.51 4.35 -35.53
N GLN A 119 -8.62 4.37 -34.77
CA GLN A 119 -9.75 3.43 -34.86
C GLN A 119 -10.96 4.02 -35.61
N SER A 120 -10.75 5.03 -36.46
CA SER A 120 -11.64 5.32 -37.60
C SER A 120 -11.28 4.50 -38.86
N LEU A 121 -10.54 3.41 -38.67
CA LEU A 121 -10.30 2.31 -39.62
C LEU A 121 -10.03 1.02 -38.82
N VAL A 122 -10.43 -0.12 -39.37
CA VAL A 122 -10.24 -1.50 -38.88
C VAL A 122 -11.07 -1.91 -37.65
N ILE A 123 -12.22 -2.54 -37.93
CA ILE A 123 -12.85 -3.54 -37.05
C ILE A 123 -12.33 -4.93 -37.47
N VAL A 124 -11.81 -5.70 -36.50
CA VAL A 124 -11.63 -7.16 -36.47
C VAL A 124 -10.90 -7.83 -37.67
N SER A 125 -9.70 -8.35 -37.38
CA SER A 125 -8.96 -9.32 -38.21
C SER A 125 -9.75 -10.63 -38.40
N PRO A 126 -9.44 -11.42 -39.43
CA PRO A 126 -8.48 -12.51 -39.14
C PRO A 126 -7.43 -12.78 -40.22
N LEU A 127 -6.20 -12.96 -39.73
CA LEU A 127 -5.21 -14.00 -40.10
C LEU A 127 -4.78 -14.18 -41.57
N LEU A 128 -3.44 -14.04 -41.73
CA LEU A 128 -2.57 -14.74 -42.69
C LEU A 128 -2.73 -14.33 -44.17
N ASN A 129 -1.67 -14.25 -44.99
CA ASN A 129 -0.32 -14.78 -44.80
C ASN A 129 0.76 -13.99 -45.58
N ASN A 130 2.03 -14.34 -45.36
CA ASN A 130 3.18 -13.83 -46.12
C ASN A 130 3.00 -13.93 -47.65
N THR A 131 3.50 -12.92 -48.38
CA THR A 131 4.05 -13.10 -49.72
C THR A 131 5.43 -12.46 -49.81
N ASN A 132 6.42 -13.24 -50.25
CA ASN A 132 7.74 -12.73 -50.60
C ASN A 132 7.68 -11.95 -51.92
N THR A 133 8.33 -10.77 -51.91
CA THR A 133 9.17 -10.18 -52.97
C THR A 133 8.64 -9.83 -54.37
N SER A 134 9.17 -8.69 -54.83
CA SER A 134 9.50 -8.24 -56.20
C SER A 134 8.39 -7.71 -57.14
N ASP A 135 8.47 -6.40 -57.39
CA ASP A 135 7.93 -5.66 -58.54
C ASP A 135 8.60 -6.02 -59.88
N GLU A 136 7.91 -5.77 -61.00
CA GLU A 136 8.44 -4.97 -62.12
C GLU A 136 7.34 -4.57 -63.16
N GLY A 137 7.26 -3.28 -63.53
CA GLY A 137 7.14 -2.89 -64.96
C GLY A 137 5.79 -2.49 -65.64
N ASN A 138 5.45 -1.18 -65.56
CA ASN A 138 5.04 -0.30 -66.69
C ASN A 138 3.58 -0.24 -67.25
N ALA A 139 3.26 0.85 -67.99
CA ALA A 139 1.91 1.37 -68.36
C ALA A 139 1.40 0.93 -69.77
N GLN A 140 0.28 1.38 -70.39
CA GLN A 140 -0.64 2.54 -70.23
C GLN A 140 -1.97 2.36 -71.05
N GLY A 141 -3.02 3.20 -70.89
CA GLY A 141 -3.98 3.52 -72.00
C GLY A 141 -5.51 3.21 -71.91
N THR A 142 -6.28 4.02 -71.15
CA THR A 142 -7.51 4.76 -71.58
C THR A 142 -8.69 4.10 -72.34
N ASP A 143 -9.85 3.99 -71.67
CA ASP A 143 -11.24 3.91 -72.20
C ASP A 143 -12.18 4.59 -71.16
N ILE A 144 -13.44 4.95 -71.42
CA ILE A 144 -14.24 5.76 -70.47
C ILE A 144 -14.91 4.96 -69.31
N CYS A 145 -14.73 3.63 -69.22
CA CYS A 145 -14.74 2.89 -67.93
C CYS A 145 -13.39 2.21 -67.63
N ALA A 146 -12.32 2.64 -68.32
CA ALA A 146 -10.91 2.38 -68.03
C ALA A 146 -10.06 3.69 -67.94
N GLU A 147 -10.71 4.80 -67.59
CA GLU A 147 -10.19 6.15 -67.30
C GLU A 147 -10.92 6.63 -66.04
N GLY A 148 -10.66 6.00 -64.90
CA GLY A 148 -11.35 6.36 -63.66
C GLY A 148 -11.61 5.23 -62.67
N VAL A 149 -10.62 4.38 -62.42
CA VAL A 149 -10.44 3.54 -61.20
C VAL A 149 -11.53 2.49 -60.86
N THR A 150 -12.75 2.53 -61.40
CA THR A 150 -13.86 1.64 -61.01
C THR A 150 -14.53 0.98 -62.21
N ARG A 151 -13.83 0.01 -62.80
CA ARG A 151 -14.40 -0.88 -63.83
C ARG A 151 -15.36 -1.87 -63.16
N CYS A 152 -16.66 -1.69 -63.36
CA CYS A 152 -17.69 -2.56 -62.80
C CYS A 152 -17.44 -4.05 -63.13
N SER A 153 -17.53 -4.93 -62.13
CA SER A 153 -17.20 -6.35 -62.30
C SER A 153 -18.19 -7.13 -63.18
N GLN A 154 -19.44 -6.66 -63.30
CA GLN A 154 -20.49 -7.29 -64.13
C GLN A 154 -21.15 -6.28 -65.07
N LEU A 155 -22.02 -5.40 -64.55
CA LEU A 155 -22.76 -4.43 -65.36
C LEU A 155 -22.49 -2.99 -64.89
N CYS A 156 -22.05 -2.14 -65.83
CA CYS A 156 -22.06 -0.69 -65.65
C CYS A 156 -23.34 -0.13 -66.27
N VAL A 157 -24.13 0.62 -65.50
CA VAL A 157 -25.30 1.34 -66.03
C VAL A 157 -24.93 2.81 -66.15
N GLY A 158 -25.33 3.45 -67.26
CA GLY A 158 -24.70 4.62 -67.90
C GLY A 158 -24.64 5.97 -67.16
N ASN A 159 -24.42 5.97 -65.84
CA ASN A 159 -24.04 7.13 -65.04
C ASN A 159 -22.93 6.78 -64.02
N GLY A 160 -22.08 5.79 -64.35
CA GLY A 160 -20.93 5.38 -63.52
C GLY A 160 -21.26 4.49 -62.31
N SER A 161 -22.50 4.02 -62.16
CA SER A 161 -22.93 3.15 -61.07
C SER A 161 -22.98 1.67 -61.50
N CYS A 162 -22.33 0.80 -60.73
CA CYS A 162 -22.31 -0.63 -60.99
C CYS A 162 -23.53 -1.35 -60.40
N VAL A 163 -24.07 -2.32 -61.15
CA VAL A 163 -25.21 -3.14 -60.73
C VAL A 163 -24.90 -4.61 -60.99
N CYS A 164 -25.25 -5.46 -60.04
CA CYS A 164 -25.01 -6.90 -60.12
C CYS A 164 -26.15 -7.64 -60.81
N LEU A 165 -25.78 -8.73 -61.49
CA LEU A 165 -26.75 -9.66 -62.06
C LEU A 165 -27.50 -10.38 -60.93
N ARG A 166 -28.73 -10.82 -61.22
CA ARG A 166 -29.60 -11.49 -60.25
C ARG A 166 -28.93 -12.79 -59.77
N GLY A 167 -28.82 -12.97 -58.45
CA GLY A 167 -28.03 -14.05 -57.84
C GLY A 167 -26.65 -13.57 -57.32
N PHE A 168 -26.28 -12.32 -57.58
CA PHE A 168 -25.11 -11.66 -56.99
C PHE A 168 -25.55 -10.40 -56.22
N HIS A 169 -24.76 -9.99 -55.25
CA HIS A 169 -24.96 -8.72 -54.54
C HIS A 169 -23.71 -7.83 -54.62
N LEU A 170 -23.93 -6.52 -54.58
CA LEU A 170 -22.87 -5.52 -54.70
C LEU A 170 -22.13 -5.41 -53.36
N LYS A 171 -20.80 -5.53 -53.39
CA LYS A 171 -19.94 -5.31 -52.23
C LYS A 171 -19.99 -3.86 -51.76
N SER A 172 -19.52 -3.65 -50.54
CA SER A 172 -19.36 -2.33 -49.92
C SER A 172 -18.35 -1.42 -50.62
N ASP A 173 -17.61 -1.93 -51.61
CA ASP A 173 -16.77 -1.13 -52.51
C ASP A 173 -17.60 -0.39 -53.60
N GLY A 174 -18.82 -0.84 -53.89
CA GLY A 174 -19.74 -0.19 -54.84
C GLY A 174 -19.50 -0.54 -56.31
N TYR A 175 -18.57 -1.44 -56.63
CA TYR A 175 -18.27 -1.83 -58.02
C TYR A 175 -18.01 -3.33 -58.23
N SER A 176 -17.79 -4.10 -57.16
CA SER A 176 -17.62 -5.55 -57.21
C SER A 176 -18.91 -6.28 -56.86
N CYS A 177 -19.22 -7.34 -57.60
CA CYS A 177 -20.34 -8.24 -57.35
C CYS A 177 -19.83 -9.57 -56.80
N GLU A 178 -20.38 -10.03 -55.68
CA GLU A 178 -20.14 -11.39 -55.19
C GLU A 178 -21.40 -12.23 -55.14
N ASP A 179 -21.20 -13.53 -55.33
CA ASP A 179 -22.25 -14.54 -55.38
C ASP A 179 -23.07 -14.59 -54.09
N TYR A 180 -24.40 -14.57 -54.22
CA TYR A 180 -25.31 -14.57 -53.08
C TYR A 180 -25.71 -16.01 -52.73
N ASN A 181 -24.93 -16.62 -51.83
CA ASN A 181 -25.09 -18.04 -51.49
C ASN A 181 -26.45 -18.35 -50.82
N GLU A 182 -27.39 -18.90 -51.60
CA GLU A 182 -28.75 -19.20 -51.12
C GLU A 182 -28.80 -20.46 -50.25
N CYS A 183 -27.80 -21.36 -50.35
CA CYS A 183 -27.67 -22.52 -49.48
C CYS A 183 -27.32 -22.12 -48.03
N LEU A 184 -26.50 -21.07 -47.83
CA LEU A 184 -26.19 -20.54 -46.49
C LEU A 184 -27.28 -19.59 -45.96
N SER A 185 -27.92 -18.85 -46.85
CA SER A 185 -28.99 -17.89 -46.49
C SER A 185 -30.34 -18.57 -46.19
N GLY A 186 -30.48 -19.87 -46.47
CA GLY A 186 -31.69 -20.65 -46.21
C GLY A 186 -32.86 -20.35 -47.17
N THR A 187 -32.59 -19.66 -48.27
CA THR A 187 -33.58 -19.20 -49.27
C THR A 187 -33.72 -20.16 -50.47
N HIS A 188 -33.03 -21.29 -50.44
CA HIS A 188 -33.02 -22.29 -51.50
C HIS A 188 -34.27 -23.21 -51.51
N SER A 189 -34.72 -23.61 -52.69
CA SER A 189 -35.92 -24.45 -52.91
C SER A 189 -35.60 -25.91 -53.25
N CYS A 190 -34.66 -26.55 -52.55
CA CYS A 190 -34.33 -27.97 -52.76
C CYS A 190 -35.34 -28.90 -52.06
N ARG A 191 -35.60 -30.08 -52.63
CA ARG A 191 -36.54 -31.05 -52.02
C ARG A 191 -35.88 -31.82 -50.87
N PRO A 192 -36.65 -32.33 -49.89
CA PRO A 192 -36.11 -33.20 -48.83
C PRO A 192 -35.39 -34.41 -49.44
N GLY A 193 -34.11 -34.59 -49.11
CA GLY A 193 -33.24 -35.64 -49.66
C GLY A 193 -32.30 -35.22 -50.80
N GLU A 194 -32.26 -33.93 -51.17
CA GLU A 194 -31.31 -33.38 -52.15
C GLU A 194 -30.31 -32.44 -51.48
N ARG A 195 -29.01 -32.55 -51.81
CA ARG A 195 -28.00 -31.61 -51.29
C ARG A 195 -27.99 -30.32 -52.10
N CYS A 196 -28.12 -29.18 -51.42
CA CYS A 196 -27.88 -27.85 -52.00
C CYS A 196 -26.38 -27.69 -52.23
N ILE A 197 -25.99 -27.34 -53.46
CA ILE A 197 -24.63 -26.96 -53.81
C ILE A 197 -24.70 -25.56 -54.38
N ASN A 198 -24.06 -24.61 -53.70
CA ASN A 198 -23.97 -23.26 -54.19
C ASN A 198 -23.11 -23.21 -55.45
N THR A 199 -23.54 -22.47 -56.47
CA THR A 199 -22.79 -22.22 -57.70
C THR A 199 -22.77 -20.73 -58.00
N GLU A 200 -21.81 -20.26 -58.78
CA GLU A 200 -21.61 -18.82 -58.96
C GLU A 200 -22.81 -18.19 -59.70
N GLY A 201 -23.62 -17.42 -58.97
CA GLY A 201 -24.82 -16.72 -59.42
C GLY A 201 -26.15 -17.44 -59.16
N SER A 202 -26.15 -18.64 -58.57
CA SER A 202 -27.36 -19.39 -58.18
C SER A 202 -26.98 -20.71 -57.51
N TYR A 203 -27.82 -21.28 -56.65
CA TYR A 203 -27.68 -22.66 -56.18
C TYR A 203 -28.19 -23.73 -57.18
N ARG A 204 -27.67 -24.97 -57.06
CA ARG A 204 -28.24 -26.18 -57.69
C ARG A 204 -28.44 -27.32 -56.68
N CYS A 205 -29.54 -28.06 -56.84
CA CYS A 205 -29.85 -29.23 -56.01
C CYS A 205 -29.43 -30.50 -56.75
N GLN A 206 -28.62 -31.37 -56.14
CA GLN A 206 -28.14 -32.61 -56.76
C GLN A 206 -28.71 -33.85 -56.04
N ARG A 207 -29.26 -34.79 -56.84
CA ARG A 207 -29.51 -36.18 -56.43
C ARG A 207 -28.28 -37.02 -56.76
N GLU A 208 -27.94 -37.95 -55.87
CA GLU A 208 -26.87 -38.92 -56.13
C GLU A 208 -27.42 -40.12 -56.90
N ALA A 209 -26.91 -40.34 -58.10
CA ALA A 209 -27.07 -41.56 -58.89
C ALA A 209 -25.84 -41.74 -59.79
N SER A 210 -24.98 -42.70 -59.45
CA SER A 210 -23.81 -43.12 -60.22
C SER A 210 -23.86 -44.63 -60.44
N CYS A 211 -23.30 -45.14 -61.54
CA CYS A 211 -23.31 -46.57 -61.89
C CYS A 211 -22.47 -47.48 -60.96
N GLY A 212 -21.88 -46.94 -59.89
CA GLY A 212 -20.83 -47.61 -59.13
C GLY A 212 -19.48 -47.63 -59.87
N THR A 213 -18.47 -48.21 -59.22
CA THR A 213 -17.15 -48.50 -59.81
C THR A 213 -17.20 -49.82 -60.59
N GLY A 214 -16.44 -49.93 -61.69
CA GLY A 214 -16.39 -51.15 -62.53
C GLY A 214 -17.38 -51.18 -63.70
N TYR A 215 -18.25 -50.17 -63.82
CA TYR A 215 -19.23 -50.07 -64.92
C TYR A 215 -19.07 -48.75 -65.69
N GLU A 216 -19.06 -48.82 -67.02
CA GLU A 216 -19.11 -47.65 -67.90
C GLU A 216 -20.55 -47.22 -68.19
N LEU A 217 -20.82 -45.91 -68.19
CA LEU A 217 -22.12 -45.38 -68.58
C LEU A 217 -22.17 -45.24 -70.10
N THR A 218 -22.96 -46.09 -70.75
CA THR A 218 -23.21 -45.98 -72.19
C THR A 218 -24.12 -44.78 -72.51
N ASN A 219 -24.04 -44.25 -73.73
CA ASN A 219 -24.77 -43.05 -74.20
C ASN A 219 -26.32 -43.14 -74.08
N THR A 220 -26.86 -44.32 -73.75
CA THR A 220 -28.28 -44.59 -73.48
C THR A 220 -28.64 -44.56 -71.98
N ASN A 221 -27.77 -44.02 -71.12
CA ASN A 221 -27.89 -44.03 -69.66
C ASN A 221 -28.00 -45.43 -69.02
N THR A 222 -27.41 -46.44 -69.68
CA THR A 222 -27.34 -47.82 -69.19
C THR A 222 -25.92 -48.18 -68.77
N CYS A 223 -25.74 -48.69 -67.55
CA CYS A 223 -24.44 -49.12 -67.04
C CYS A 223 -24.04 -50.45 -67.68
N LYS A 224 -22.84 -50.55 -68.25
CA LYS A 224 -22.27 -51.77 -68.83
C LYS A 224 -20.98 -52.14 -68.10
N ASP A 225 -20.78 -53.44 -67.88
CA ASP A 225 -19.60 -54.01 -67.24
C ASP A 225 -18.30 -53.79 -68.03
N ILE A 226 -17.19 -53.52 -67.34
CA ILE A 226 -15.85 -53.34 -67.91
C ILE A 226 -15.03 -54.62 -67.67
N ASP A 227 -14.69 -55.36 -68.73
CA ASP A 227 -13.88 -56.58 -68.59
C ASP A 227 -12.39 -56.25 -68.41
N GLU A 228 -11.91 -56.18 -67.18
CA GLU A 228 -10.52 -55.79 -66.90
C GLU A 228 -9.50 -56.87 -67.27
N CYS A 229 -9.93 -58.14 -67.37
CA CYS A 229 -9.08 -59.24 -67.83
C CYS A 229 -8.78 -59.14 -69.34
N LEU A 230 -9.77 -58.74 -70.16
CA LEU A 230 -9.60 -58.54 -71.60
C LEU A 230 -8.88 -57.24 -71.96
N VAL A 231 -9.13 -56.16 -71.19
CA VAL A 231 -8.50 -54.84 -71.43
C VAL A 231 -7.06 -54.78 -70.85
N GLY A 232 -6.66 -55.76 -70.03
CA GLY A 232 -5.30 -55.87 -69.50
C GLY A 232 -4.97 -54.88 -68.38
N ILE A 233 -6.00 -54.33 -67.72
CA ILE A 233 -5.88 -53.38 -66.61
C ILE A 233 -6.02 -54.05 -65.22
N HIS A 234 -6.08 -55.38 -65.19
CA HIS A 234 -6.06 -56.18 -63.96
C HIS A 234 -4.68 -56.21 -63.29
N ASN A 235 -4.64 -56.35 -61.96
CA ASN A 235 -3.41 -56.38 -61.18
C ASN A 235 -3.07 -57.77 -60.57
N CYS A 236 -3.65 -58.84 -61.10
CA CYS A 236 -3.29 -60.22 -60.72
C CYS A 236 -1.79 -60.49 -60.89
N GLY A 237 -1.13 -61.00 -59.84
CA GLY A 237 0.28 -61.41 -59.88
C GLY A 237 0.54 -62.65 -60.75
N HIS A 238 1.79 -62.89 -61.11
CA HIS A 238 2.22 -63.91 -62.09
C HIS A 238 1.77 -65.36 -61.77
N ASP A 239 1.56 -65.69 -60.50
CA ASP A 239 1.13 -67.02 -60.02
C ASP A 239 -0.40 -67.21 -59.96
N PHE A 240 -1.15 -66.17 -60.37
CA PHE A 240 -2.60 -66.12 -60.32
C PHE A 240 -3.21 -65.97 -61.72
N THR A 241 -4.44 -66.46 -61.89
CA THR A 241 -5.20 -66.40 -63.14
C THR A 241 -6.37 -65.43 -63.01
N CYS A 242 -6.50 -64.49 -63.96
CA CYS A 242 -7.59 -63.50 -64.01
C CYS A 242 -8.88 -64.14 -64.53
N GLN A 243 -9.99 -63.87 -63.85
CA GLN A 243 -11.35 -64.20 -64.29
C GLN A 243 -12.24 -62.97 -64.12
N ASN A 244 -12.86 -62.48 -65.20
CA ASN A 244 -13.78 -61.35 -65.11
C ASN A 244 -15.07 -61.74 -64.36
N THR A 245 -15.62 -60.81 -63.57
CA THR A 245 -16.95 -60.92 -62.94
C THR A 245 -17.68 -59.57 -63.05
N ALA A 246 -19.01 -59.57 -62.99
CA ALA A 246 -19.77 -58.34 -63.20
C ALA A 246 -19.41 -57.26 -62.16
N GLY A 247 -18.77 -56.18 -62.64
CA GLY A 247 -18.31 -55.02 -61.89
C GLY A 247 -16.88 -55.08 -61.36
N SER A 248 -16.13 -56.17 -61.61
CA SER A 248 -14.73 -56.37 -61.17
C SER A 248 -14.18 -57.72 -61.62
N PHE A 249 -12.89 -57.82 -61.91
CA PHE A 249 -12.17 -59.10 -62.01
C PHE A 249 -11.88 -59.79 -60.65
N ARG A 250 -11.53 -61.09 -60.69
CA ARG A 250 -10.99 -61.90 -59.58
C ARG A 250 -9.76 -62.71 -60.01
N CYS A 251 -8.80 -62.86 -59.10
CA CYS A 251 -7.56 -63.61 -59.33
C CYS A 251 -7.56 -64.93 -58.57
N HIS A 252 -7.29 -66.08 -59.22
CA HIS A 252 -7.27 -67.41 -58.58
C HIS A 252 -5.85 -68.03 -58.58
N PRO A 253 -5.37 -68.57 -57.43
CA PRO A 253 -4.03 -69.18 -57.32
C PRO A 253 -3.93 -70.56 -57.99
N ARG A 254 -2.72 -70.94 -58.42
CA ARG A 254 -2.46 -72.20 -59.16
C ARG A 254 -2.28 -73.48 -58.34
N HIS A 255 -2.11 -73.43 -57.00
CA HIS A 255 -1.81 -74.61 -56.16
C HIS A 255 -2.53 -74.59 -54.78
N GLN A 256 -2.80 -75.76 -54.19
CA GLN A 256 -3.55 -75.95 -52.91
C GLN A 256 -2.68 -76.51 -51.75
N CYS A 257 -3.03 -76.16 -50.51
CA CYS A 257 -2.37 -76.58 -49.26
C CYS A 257 -2.83 -77.95 -48.69
N GLY A 258 -2.03 -78.50 -47.77
CA GLY A 258 -2.30 -79.78 -47.06
C GLY A 258 -3.18 -79.66 -45.79
N LEU A 259 -3.57 -80.81 -45.23
CA LEU A 259 -4.46 -80.91 -44.06
C LEU A 259 -3.83 -80.29 -42.79
N GLY A 260 -4.66 -79.66 -41.95
CA GLY A 260 -4.23 -78.91 -40.76
C GLY A 260 -3.98 -77.41 -41.02
N TYR A 261 -3.96 -76.99 -42.28
CA TYR A 261 -3.72 -75.61 -42.70
C TYR A 261 -4.85 -75.10 -43.60
N ILE A 262 -5.07 -73.80 -43.63
CA ILE A 262 -5.88 -73.10 -44.65
C ILE A 262 -4.99 -72.18 -45.47
N GLN A 263 -5.39 -71.86 -46.69
CA GLN A 263 -4.60 -71.02 -47.60
C GLN A 263 -5.06 -69.56 -47.54
N ASP A 264 -4.12 -68.62 -47.45
CA ASP A 264 -4.40 -67.18 -47.56
C ASP A 264 -4.60 -66.76 -49.03
N ALA A 265 -5.00 -65.50 -49.24
CA ALA A 265 -5.25 -64.95 -50.57
C ALA A 265 -3.97 -64.77 -51.44
N VAL A 266 -2.79 -64.96 -50.86
CA VAL A 266 -1.47 -64.87 -51.52
C VAL A 266 -0.90 -66.26 -51.82
N GLY A 267 -1.54 -67.33 -51.31
CA GLY A 267 -1.18 -68.72 -51.55
C GLY A 267 -0.44 -69.40 -50.39
N ASN A 268 -0.22 -68.71 -49.26
CA ASN A 268 0.51 -69.24 -48.11
C ASN A 268 -0.38 -70.14 -47.24
N CYS A 269 0.17 -71.23 -46.70
CA CYS A 269 -0.55 -72.12 -45.80
C CYS A 269 -0.41 -71.63 -44.34
N ILE A 270 -1.51 -71.22 -43.71
CA ILE A 270 -1.58 -70.81 -42.30
C ILE A 270 -2.24 -71.88 -41.43
N ASP A 271 -1.76 -72.01 -40.19
CA ASP A 271 -2.22 -72.99 -39.21
C ASP A 271 -3.71 -72.81 -38.82
N ILE A 272 -4.42 -73.91 -38.62
CA ILE A 272 -5.82 -73.90 -38.17
C ILE A 272 -5.86 -73.89 -36.64
N ASN A 273 -6.34 -72.79 -36.04
CA ASN A 273 -6.56 -72.76 -34.60
C ASN A 273 -7.85 -73.49 -34.19
N GLU A 274 -7.77 -74.76 -33.76
CA GLU A 274 -8.96 -75.53 -33.38
C GLU A 274 -9.63 -75.05 -32.08
N CYS A 275 -8.91 -74.30 -31.24
CA CYS A 275 -9.47 -73.80 -29.97
C CYS A 275 -10.50 -72.68 -30.14
N VAL A 276 -10.56 -72.02 -31.31
CA VAL A 276 -11.58 -71.01 -31.65
C VAL A 276 -12.57 -71.47 -32.73
N ARG A 277 -12.28 -72.56 -33.45
CA ARG A 277 -13.12 -73.02 -34.57
C ARG A 277 -14.25 -73.96 -34.12
N GLY A 278 -15.23 -73.39 -33.41
CA GLY A 278 -16.49 -74.07 -33.06
C GLY A 278 -16.53 -74.62 -31.63
N LYS A 279 -17.23 -75.75 -31.43
CA LYS A 279 -17.39 -76.37 -30.11
C LYS A 279 -16.05 -76.94 -29.66
N SER A 280 -15.54 -76.47 -28.52
CA SER A 280 -14.18 -76.79 -28.04
C SER A 280 -13.90 -78.30 -28.08
N PRO A 281 -12.75 -78.74 -28.64
CA PRO A 281 -12.45 -80.15 -28.82
C PRO A 281 -12.00 -80.88 -27.54
N CYS A 282 -11.76 -80.15 -26.44
CA CYS A 282 -11.33 -80.71 -25.16
C CYS A 282 -12.52 -81.19 -24.29
N GLN A 283 -12.27 -82.16 -23.40
CA GLN A 283 -13.25 -82.61 -22.42
C GLN A 283 -13.58 -81.53 -21.37
N PRO A 284 -14.78 -81.54 -20.77
CA PRO A 284 -15.14 -80.59 -19.70
C PRO A 284 -14.12 -80.59 -18.55
N GLY A 285 -13.65 -79.40 -18.16
CA GLY A 285 -12.62 -79.24 -17.12
C GLY A 285 -11.17 -79.18 -17.64
N HIS A 286 -10.96 -79.24 -18.96
CA HIS A 286 -9.67 -79.01 -19.59
C HIS A 286 -9.70 -77.77 -20.51
N THR A 287 -8.61 -76.99 -20.52
CA THR A 287 -8.39 -75.85 -21.43
C THR A 287 -7.69 -76.29 -22.71
N CYS A 288 -8.15 -75.77 -23.85
CA CYS A 288 -7.53 -75.99 -25.16
C CYS A 288 -6.37 -75.01 -25.38
N VAL A 289 -5.24 -75.51 -25.89
CA VAL A 289 -4.07 -74.73 -26.30
C VAL A 289 -3.71 -75.10 -27.73
N ASN A 290 -3.61 -74.12 -28.61
CA ASN A 290 -3.27 -74.33 -30.02
C ASN A 290 -1.78 -74.61 -30.20
N THR A 291 -1.42 -75.47 -31.15
CA THR A 291 -0.05 -75.81 -31.54
C THR A 291 0.09 -75.80 -33.06
N VAL A 292 1.29 -75.71 -33.61
CA VAL A 292 1.45 -75.63 -35.07
C VAL A 292 1.07 -76.97 -35.71
N GLY A 293 -0.08 -77.01 -36.39
CA GLY A 293 -0.68 -78.15 -37.06
C GLY A 293 -1.64 -79.01 -36.23
N SER A 294 -1.97 -78.64 -34.98
CA SER A 294 -2.88 -79.39 -34.07
C SER A 294 -3.17 -78.64 -32.75
N TYR A 295 -3.85 -79.26 -31.78
CA TYR A 295 -4.10 -78.69 -30.45
C TYR A 295 -3.80 -79.68 -29.29
N MET A 296 -3.68 -79.17 -28.06
CA MET A 296 -3.53 -79.95 -26.83
C MET A 296 -4.48 -79.47 -25.71
N CYS A 297 -4.80 -80.36 -24.75
CA CYS A 297 -5.76 -80.09 -23.66
C CYS A 297 -5.11 -80.19 -22.26
N GLN A 298 -5.10 -79.10 -21.48
CA GLN A 298 -4.49 -79.02 -20.14
C GLN A 298 -5.54 -79.02 -19.01
N ARG A 299 -5.22 -79.59 -17.84
CA ARG A 299 -6.16 -79.71 -16.71
C ARG A 299 -6.16 -78.45 -15.83
N ILE A 300 -7.33 -77.99 -15.40
CA ILE A 300 -7.47 -76.81 -14.53
C ILE A 300 -7.28 -77.20 -13.05
N SER A 301 -6.32 -76.57 -12.36
CA SER A 301 -6.22 -76.57 -10.89
C SER A 301 -6.62 -75.19 -10.37
N VAL A 302 -7.73 -75.09 -9.62
CA VAL A 302 -8.24 -73.82 -9.09
C VAL A 302 -7.45 -73.42 -7.85
N THR A 303 -6.60 -72.39 -7.98
CA THR A 303 -5.98 -71.70 -6.84
C THR A 303 -6.78 -70.45 -6.49
N CYS A 304 -7.30 -70.36 -5.26
CA CYS A 304 -8.06 -69.19 -4.84
C CYS A 304 -7.16 -67.98 -4.54
N GLY A 305 -7.67 -66.79 -4.86
CA GLY A 305 -7.04 -65.52 -4.50
C GLY A 305 -7.07 -65.27 -2.98
N ARG A 306 -6.29 -64.28 -2.53
CA ARG A 306 -6.33 -63.80 -1.14
C ARG A 306 -7.75 -63.35 -0.77
N GLY A 307 -8.18 -63.62 0.47
CA GLY A 307 -9.54 -63.36 0.94
C GLY A 307 -10.55 -64.48 0.66
N TYR A 308 -10.15 -65.53 -0.07
CA TYR A 308 -11.02 -66.67 -0.39
C TYR A 308 -10.39 -68.00 0.04
N HIS A 309 -11.22 -68.98 0.37
CA HIS A 309 -10.82 -70.36 0.65
C HIS A 309 -11.49 -71.35 -0.31
N LEU A 310 -10.88 -72.53 -0.51
CA LEU A 310 -11.53 -73.61 -1.27
C LEU A 310 -12.76 -74.11 -0.49
N ASN A 311 -13.87 -74.36 -1.20
CA ASN A 311 -14.96 -75.17 -0.67
C ASN A 311 -14.48 -76.64 -0.48
N LYS A 312 -15.22 -77.45 0.28
CA LYS A 312 -14.86 -78.83 0.66
C LYS A 312 -14.66 -79.78 -0.53
N GLU A 313 -15.33 -79.54 -1.67
CA GLU A 313 -15.10 -80.31 -2.91
C GLU A 313 -13.96 -79.76 -3.78
N GLY A 314 -13.36 -78.62 -3.42
CA GLY A 314 -12.25 -77.98 -4.14
C GLY A 314 -12.57 -77.44 -5.54
N THR A 315 -13.85 -77.27 -5.86
CA THR A 315 -14.33 -76.87 -7.20
C THR A 315 -14.42 -75.35 -7.39
N HIS A 316 -14.61 -74.59 -6.32
CA HIS A 316 -14.78 -73.13 -6.35
C HIS A 316 -14.32 -72.47 -5.06
N CYS A 317 -14.10 -71.16 -5.15
CA CYS A 317 -13.65 -70.30 -4.06
C CYS A 317 -14.84 -69.71 -3.30
N MET A 318 -14.80 -69.78 -1.96
CA MET A 318 -15.75 -69.14 -1.06
C MET A 318 -15.07 -67.98 -0.32
N ASP A 319 -15.84 -66.93 -0.06
CA ASP A 319 -15.39 -65.75 0.67
C ASP A 319 -15.06 -66.07 2.15
N VAL A 320 -14.02 -65.45 2.71
CA VAL A 320 -13.66 -65.60 4.12
C VAL A 320 -14.24 -64.42 4.90
N ASP A 321 -15.38 -64.62 5.60
CA ASP A 321 -15.96 -63.57 6.44
C ASP A 321 -15.06 -63.28 7.66
N GLU A 322 -14.23 -62.24 7.53
CA GLU A 322 -13.28 -61.84 8.57
C GLU A 322 -13.95 -61.14 9.78
N CYS A 323 -15.22 -60.72 9.65
CA CYS A 323 -15.98 -60.07 10.74
C CYS A 323 -16.54 -61.08 11.75
N THR A 324 -16.67 -62.37 11.39
CA THR A 324 -17.16 -63.43 12.29
C THR A 324 -16.10 -63.98 13.25
N ARG A 325 -14.83 -63.61 13.08
CA ARG A 325 -13.71 -64.15 13.86
C ARG A 325 -13.54 -63.39 15.19
N PRO A 326 -13.31 -64.05 16.35
CA PRO A 326 -13.32 -63.40 17.67
C PRO A 326 -12.15 -62.41 17.92
N SER A 327 -11.24 -62.22 16.96
CA SER A 327 -10.13 -61.27 17.03
C SER A 327 -10.53 -59.94 16.37
N SER A 328 -11.09 -59.03 17.16
CA SER A 328 -11.12 -57.55 17.02
C SER A 328 -10.64 -56.89 15.70
N ALA A 329 -11.17 -57.32 14.54
CA ALA A 329 -10.66 -56.94 13.21
C ALA A 329 -10.65 -55.42 12.94
N CYS A 330 -11.55 -54.69 13.61
CA CYS A 330 -11.69 -53.24 13.53
C CYS A 330 -11.47 -52.53 14.89
N GLN A 331 -10.79 -53.15 15.85
CA GLN A 331 -10.47 -52.60 17.20
C GLN A 331 -11.62 -51.80 17.89
N GLY A 332 -12.86 -52.26 17.82
CA GLY A 332 -14.03 -51.61 18.45
C GLY A 332 -14.87 -50.71 17.52
N HIS A 333 -14.47 -50.57 16.26
CA HIS A 333 -15.25 -49.99 15.17
C HIS A 333 -16.13 -51.06 14.50
N VAL A 334 -17.06 -50.64 13.63
CA VAL A 334 -18.03 -51.57 13.00
C VAL A 334 -17.34 -52.30 11.84
N CYS A 335 -17.47 -53.63 11.79
CA CYS A 335 -16.91 -54.45 10.70
C CYS A 335 -17.98 -54.74 9.65
N VAL A 336 -17.65 -54.60 8.37
CA VAL A 336 -18.51 -54.94 7.24
C VAL A 336 -17.75 -55.85 6.28
N ASN A 337 -18.23 -57.08 6.10
CA ASN A 337 -17.63 -58.03 5.19
C ASN A 337 -17.89 -57.63 3.72
N LEU A 338 -16.91 -57.83 2.83
CA LEU A 338 -17.06 -57.71 1.37
C LEU A 338 -16.35 -58.88 0.70
N LEU A 339 -16.76 -59.22 -0.52
CA LEU A 339 -16.21 -60.35 -1.25
C LEU A 339 -14.69 -60.21 -1.49
N GLY A 340 -13.91 -61.02 -0.77
CA GLY A 340 -12.45 -61.07 -0.79
C GLY A 340 -11.75 -60.13 0.19
N SER A 341 -12.48 -59.38 1.02
CA SER A 341 -11.93 -58.50 2.06
C SER A 341 -13.03 -57.81 2.89
N PHE A 342 -12.91 -57.79 4.21
CA PHE A 342 -13.62 -56.83 5.05
C PHE A 342 -13.22 -55.36 4.83
N ARG A 343 -14.08 -54.45 5.30
CA ARG A 343 -13.77 -53.05 5.63
C ARG A 343 -14.26 -52.69 7.04
N CYS A 344 -13.74 -51.62 7.62
CA CYS A 344 -14.24 -51.08 8.88
C CYS A 344 -15.00 -49.76 8.66
N ASP A 345 -16.26 -49.72 9.05
CA ASP A 345 -17.04 -48.48 9.11
C ASP A 345 -16.68 -47.76 10.43
N CYS A 346 -15.88 -46.71 10.30
CA CYS A 346 -15.29 -46.01 11.43
C CYS A 346 -16.30 -45.08 12.14
N ARG A 347 -16.23 -45.04 13.47
CA ARG A 347 -16.95 -44.06 14.30
C ARG A 347 -16.45 -42.64 13.99
N SER A 348 -17.28 -41.63 14.26
CA SER A 348 -16.93 -40.21 14.12
C SER A 348 -15.57 -39.88 14.77
N GLY A 349 -14.76 -39.06 14.09
CA GLY A 349 -13.39 -38.73 14.50
C GLY A 349 -12.32 -39.69 13.96
N PHE A 350 -12.69 -40.77 13.24
CA PHE A 350 -11.74 -41.73 12.68
C PHE A 350 -11.97 -41.96 11.19
N LEU A 351 -10.89 -42.19 10.45
CA LEU A 351 -10.89 -42.48 9.00
C LEU A 351 -10.38 -43.90 8.73
N PHE A 352 -10.99 -44.59 7.76
CA PHE A 352 -10.57 -45.92 7.37
C PHE A 352 -9.32 -45.86 6.48
N ASN A 353 -8.22 -46.43 6.94
CA ASN A 353 -7.01 -46.57 6.13
C ASN A 353 -7.02 -47.93 5.42
N GLY A 354 -7.17 -47.92 4.09
CA GLY A 354 -7.25 -49.13 3.27
C GLY A 354 -5.96 -49.96 3.18
N ILE A 355 -4.81 -49.42 3.64
CA ILE A 355 -3.52 -50.13 3.63
C ILE A 355 -3.32 -50.89 4.94
N SER A 356 -3.53 -50.23 6.09
CA SER A 356 -3.47 -50.86 7.42
C SER A 356 -4.72 -51.67 7.76
N LYS A 357 -5.83 -51.47 7.04
CA LYS A 357 -7.17 -52.00 7.29
C LYS A 357 -7.74 -51.64 8.67
N THR A 358 -7.25 -50.56 9.27
CA THR A 358 -7.68 -50.08 10.59
C THR A 358 -8.32 -48.70 10.50
N CYS A 359 -9.15 -48.37 11.49
CA CYS A 359 -9.62 -47.01 11.69
C CYS A 359 -8.53 -46.19 12.40
N GLU A 360 -8.01 -45.19 11.72
CA GLU A 360 -6.98 -44.29 12.24
C GLU A 360 -7.59 -42.95 12.64
N ASP A 361 -7.03 -42.34 13.68
CA ASP A 361 -7.52 -41.08 14.24
C ASP A 361 -7.39 -39.92 13.25
N SER A 362 -8.49 -39.19 13.04
CA SER A 362 -8.61 -38.17 12.00
C SER A 362 -8.11 -36.81 12.47
N ASN A 363 -6.78 -36.65 12.59
CA ASN A 363 -6.20 -35.45 13.19
C ASN A 363 -6.74 -34.13 12.60
N GLU A 364 -7.70 -33.50 13.29
CA GLU A 364 -8.39 -32.33 12.75
C GLU A 364 -7.47 -31.12 12.80
N CYS A 365 -6.66 -30.98 13.84
CA CYS A 365 -5.69 -29.89 13.99
C CYS A 365 -4.75 -29.76 12.78
N ARG A 366 -4.35 -30.88 12.16
CA ARG A 366 -3.57 -30.92 10.92
C ARG A 366 -4.43 -30.70 9.67
N SER A 367 -5.67 -31.15 9.67
CA SER A 367 -6.58 -31.09 8.52
C SER A 367 -7.21 -29.70 8.31
N TYR A 368 -7.41 -28.94 9.38
CA TYR A 368 -8.03 -27.60 9.36
C TYR A 368 -7.19 -26.57 10.16
N GLN A 369 -5.91 -26.48 9.82
CA GLN A 369 -4.95 -25.56 10.45
C GLN A 369 -5.49 -24.13 10.56
N GLY A 370 -5.45 -23.56 11.76
CA GLY A 370 -5.88 -22.19 12.05
C GLY A 370 -7.40 -21.93 11.92
N ARG A 371 -8.25 -22.96 11.83
CA ARG A 371 -9.72 -22.80 11.70
C ARG A 371 -10.56 -23.48 12.78
N LEU A 372 -9.98 -24.38 13.57
CA LEU A 372 -10.70 -25.17 14.60
C LEU A 372 -10.71 -24.53 15.98
N CYS A 373 -9.62 -23.84 16.31
CA CYS A 373 -9.33 -23.19 17.59
C CYS A 373 -8.77 -21.80 17.30
N ALA A 374 -9.06 -20.81 18.14
CA ALA A 374 -8.52 -19.46 17.98
C ALA A 374 -6.99 -19.39 18.21
N HIS A 375 -6.47 -20.20 19.14
CA HIS A 375 -5.06 -20.19 19.54
C HIS A 375 -4.37 -21.56 19.30
N LYS A 376 -4.45 -22.48 20.25
CA LYS A 376 -3.77 -23.79 20.18
C LYS A 376 -4.80 -24.91 20.01
N CYS A 377 -4.46 -25.89 19.18
CA CYS A 377 -5.25 -27.10 18.92
C CYS A 377 -4.41 -28.31 19.30
N GLU A 378 -4.94 -29.16 20.17
CA GLU A 378 -4.34 -30.41 20.61
C GLU A 378 -5.24 -31.57 20.20
N ASN A 379 -4.65 -32.58 19.57
CA ASN A 379 -5.38 -33.68 18.97
C ASN A 379 -5.60 -34.81 19.99
N THR A 380 -6.80 -35.34 20.09
CA THR A 380 -7.16 -36.43 21.01
C THR A 380 -7.83 -37.59 20.25
N PRO A 381 -7.82 -38.84 20.75
CA PRO A 381 -8.44 -39.94 20.01
C PRO A 381 -9.95 -39.72 19.80
N GLY A 382 -10.33 -39.47 18.55
CA GLY A 382 -11.71 -39.22 18.09
C GLY A 382 -12.20 -37.77 18.16
N SER A 383 -11.34 -36.80 18.52
CA SER A 383 -11.71 -35.39 18.63
C SER A 383 -10.46 -34.49 18.74
N TYR A 384 -10.66 -33.19 18.95
CA TYR A 384 -9.60 -32.26 19.33
C TYR A 384 -10.02 -31.43 20.56
N GLN A 385 -9.04 -30.85 21.24
CA GLN A 385 -9.22 -29.89 22.33
C GLN A 385 -8.52 -28.57 21.98
N CYS A 386 -9.19 -27.45 22.25
CA CYS A 386 -8.60 -26.13 22.11
C CYS A 386 -8.04 -25.61 23.44
N SER A 387 -6.92 -24.90 23.38
CA SER A 387 -6.36 -24.17 24.51
C SER A 387 -5.89 -22.78 24.08
N CYS A 388 -5.86 -21.86 25.05
CA CYS A 388 -5.55 -20.46 24.84
C CYS A 388 -4.14 -20.11 25.35
N HIS A 389 -3.52 -19.09 24.75
CA HIS A 389 -2.30 -18.50 25.29
C HIS A 389 -2.56 -17.79 26.62
N HIS A 390 -1.50 -17.46 27.36
CA HIS A 390 -1.59 -16.62 28.56
C HIS A 390 -2.26 -15.27 28.25
N GLY A 391 -3.01 -14.71 29.20
CA GLY A 391 -3.86 -13.53 28.98
C GLY A 391 -5.24 -13.84 28.37
N PHE A 392 -5.55 -15.11 28.11
CA PHE A 392 -6.82 -15.52 27.49
C PHE A 392 -7.46 -16.74 28.18
N LYS A 393 -8.79 -16.72 28.28
CA LYS A 393 -9.62 -17.83 28.76
C LYS A 393 -10.37 -18.50 27.61
N LEU A 394 -10.65 -19.79 27.73
CA LEU A 394 -11.45 -20.50 26.73
C LEU A 394 -12.92 -20.07 26.85
N ALA A 395 -13.51 -19.65 25.73
CA ALA A 395 -14.90 -19.22 25.68
C ALA A 395 -15.88 -20.39 25.82
N SER A 396 -17.17 -20.08 26.01
CA SER A 396 -18.24 -21.08 26.18
C SER A 396 -18.45 -22.02 24.98
N ASP A 397 -17.91 -21.68 23.80
CA ASP A 397 -17.94 -22.52 22.59
C ASP A 397 -16.82 -23.58 22.55
N SER A 398 -15.96 -23.62 23.57
CA SER A 398 -14.75 -24.43 23.70
C SER A 398 -13.73 -24.31 22.55
N LYS A 399 -13.76 -23.22 21.77
CA LYS A 399 -12.93 -23.02 20.57
C LYS A 399 -12.34 -21.62 20.45
N SER A 400 -13.10 -20.61 20.84
CA SER A 400 -12.69 -19.22 20.86
C SER A 400 -11.94 -18.90 22.16
N CYS A 401 -11.05 -17.91 22.10
CA CYS A 401 -10.32 -17.42 23.25
C CYS A 401 -10.78 -15.99 23.54
N GLU A 402 -11.32 -15.78 24.74
CA GLU A 402 -11.70 -14.47 25.25
C GLU A 402 -10.54 -13.87 26.02
N ASP A 403 -10.38 -12.56 25.88
CA ASP A 403 -9.42 -11.76 26.62
C ASP A 403 -9.71 -11.82 28.14
N VAL A 404 -8.67 -11.94 28.96
CA VAL A 404 -8.79 -11.89 30.43
C VAL A 404 -8.50 -10.47 30.87
N ASN A 405 -9.50 -9.80 31.44
CA ASN A 405 -9.33 -8.45 31.97
C ASN A 405 -8.56 -8.49 33.30
N GLU A 406 -7.23 -8.46 33.26
CA GLU A 406 -6.42 -8.52 34.49
C GLU A 406 -6.66 -7.33 35.43
N CYS A 407 -7.11 -6.18 34.89
CA CYS A 407 -7.42 -4.99 35.68
C CYS A 407 -8.57 -5.17 36.68
N GLU A 408 -9.41 -6.22 36.56
CA GLU A 408 -10.41 -6.57 37.59
C GLU A 408 -9.75 -6.96 38.93
N SER A 409 -8.49 -7.40 38.90
CA SER A 409 -7.71 -7.73 40.11
C SER A 409 -6.95 -6.54 40.71
N SER A 410 -7.02 -5.35 40.10
CA SER A 410 -6.24 -4.15 40.46
C SER A 410 -4.72 -4.42 40.63
N PRO A 411 -4.03 -4.96 39.60
CA PRO A 411 -2.62 -5.34 39.70
C PRO A 411 -1.66 -4.13 39.68
N CYS A 412 -2.09 -3.00 39.11
CA CYS A 412 -1.31 -1.77 39.06
C CYS A 412 -1.50 -0.95 40.33
N SER A 413 -0.43 -0.29 40.78
CA SER A 413 -0.48 0.66 41.91
C SER A 413 -1.32 1.92 41.65
N GLN A 414 -1.57 2.27 40.39
CA GLN A 414 -2.30 3.45 39.96
C GLN A 414 -3.30 3.10 38.84
N GLU A 415 -3.15 3.64 37.62
CA GLU A 415 -4.08 3.38 36.53
C GLU A 415 -3.76 2.05 35.83
N CYS A 416 -4.79 1.24 35.54
CA CYS A 416 -4.68 -0.02 34.82
C CYS A 416 -5.57 0.04 33.57
N THR A 417 -4.98 -0.24 32.40
CA THR A 417 -5.76 -0.41 31.16
C THR A 417 -5.59 -1.83 30.65
N ASN A 418 -6.72 -2.49 30.40
CA ASN A 418 -6.73 -3.79 29.76
C ASN A 418 -6.38 -3.67 28.28
N VAL A 419 -5.52 -4.56 27.78
CA VAL A 419 -5.05 -4.62 26.38
C VAL A 419 -5.28 -6.05 25.88
N TYR A 420 -5.41 -6.25 24.57
CA TYR A 420 -5.67 -7.59 24.05
C TYR A 420 -4.49 -8.55 24.35
N GLY A 421 -4.70 -9.47 25.29
CA GLY A 421 -3.76 -10.50 25.77
C GLY A 421 -2.84 -10.10 26.92
N SER A 422 -3.00 -8.92 27.54
CA SER A 422 -2.22 -8.43 28.68
C SER A 422 -2.80 -7.12 29.21
N TYR A 423 -2.28 -6.60 30.31
CA TYR A 423 -2.60 -5.25 30.80
C TYR A 423 -1.38 -4.32 30.74
N GLN A 424 -1.64 -3.01 30.82
CA GLN A 424 -0.62 -1.97 30.96
C GLN A 424 -0.95 -1.08 32.16
N CYS A 425 0.07 -0.80 32.97
CA CYS A 425 -0.02 0.12 34.09
C CYS A 425 0.46 1.51 33.67
N PHE A 426 -0.31 2.54 34.03
CA PHE A 426 0.04 3.93 33.82
C PHE A 426 0.13 4.66 35.15
N CYS A 427 1.13 5.54 35.23
CA CYS A 427 1.35 6.40 36.38
C CYS A 427 0.78 7.80 36.09
N HIS A 428 0.23 8.42 37.14
CA HIS A 428 -0.19 9.82 37.09
C HIS A 428 1.02 10.74 36.84
N ARG A 429 0.75 11.99 36.46
CA ARG A 429 1.81 13.01 36.31
C ARG A 429 2.58 13.16 37.63
N GLY A 430 3.90 13.32 37.53
CA GLY A 430 4.82 13.34 38.67
C GLY A 430 5.31 11.95 39.13
N TYR A 431 4.81 10.87 38.53
CA TYR A 431 5.24 9.50 38.85
C TYR A 431 5.85 8.79 37.63
N GLN A 432 6.83 7.92 37.88
CA GLN A 432 7.45 7.03 36.91
C GLN A 432 7.15 5.57 37.26
N LEU A 433 7.05 4.71 36.24
CA LEU A 433 6.86 3.28 36.44
C LEU A 433 8.19 2.63 36.83
N ASN A 434 8.21 1.83 37.90
CA ASN A 434 9.40 1.10 38.32
C ASN A 434 9.81 0.09 37.24
N ASN A 435 11.06 0.19 36.79
CA ASN A 435 11.63 -0.58 35.68
C ASN A 435 11.85 -2.08 35.98
N ILE A 436 11.73 -2.50 37.24
CA ILE A 436 11.90 -3.89 37.69
C ILE A 436 10.54 -4.61 37.66
N ASP A 437 9.53 -4.00 38.29
CA ASP A 437 8.23 -4.65 38.53
C ASP A 437 7.18 -4.33 37.46
N GLY A 438 7.30 -3.20 36.74
CA GLY A 438 6.35 -2.81 35.68
C GLY A 438 4.93 -2.46 36.16
N HIS A 439 4.67 -2.46 37.47
CA HIS A 439 3.33 -2.24 38.06
C HIS A 439 3.31 -1.18 39.18
N THR A 440 4.46 -0.90 39.78
CA THR A 440 4.64 0.08 40.87
C THR A 440 5.01 1.45 40.31
N CYS A 441 4.27 2.49 40.71
CA CYS A 441 4.55 3.87 40.34
C CYS A 441 5.29 4.59 41.47
N GLU A 442 6.48 5.08 41.17
CA GLU A 442 7.38 5.77 42.09
C GLU A 442 7.38 7.27 41.81
N ASP A 443 7.54 8.06 42.86
CA ASP A 443 7.60 9.52 42.79
C ASP A 443 8.84 9.98 42.01
N ILE A 444 8.68 10.94 41.10
CA ILE A 444 9.81 11.55 40.39
C ILE A 444 10.31 12.72 41.23
N ASP A 445 11.44 12.54 41.93
CA ASP A 445 12.09 13.67 42.62
C ASP A 445 12.65 14.67 41.59
N GLU A 446 11.86 15.69 41.25
CA GLU A 446 12.27 16.69 40.27
C GLU A 446 13.39 17.60 40.79
N CYS A 447 13.59 17.66 42.10
CA CYS A 447 14.70 18.39 42.73
C CYS A 447 16.04 17.65 42.55
N ALA A 448 16.03 16.31 42.41
CA ALA A 448 17.22 15.48 42.21
C ALA A 448 17.65 15.29 40.74
N LEU A 449 16.93 15.84 39.75
CA LEU A 449 17.18 15.57 38.34
C LEU A 449 18.50 16.20 37.80
N ILE A 450 19.33 15.32 37.21
CA ILE A 450 20.72 15.58 36.79
C ILE A 450 20.85 16.64 35.68
N SER A 451 19.80 16.88 34.88
CA SER A 451 19.83 17.81 33.73
C SER A 451 19.85 19.31 34.10
N GLY A 452 20.11 19.68 35.35
CA GLY A 452 20.61 21.01 35.67
C GLY A 452 20.19 21.66 36.98
N GLY A 453 19.47 20.98 37.88
CA GLY A 453 19.23 21.45 39.26
C GLY A 453 18.60 22.85 39.42
N LYS A 454 17.98 23.38 38.36
CA LYS A 454 17.42 24.74 38.25
C LYS A 454 15.93 24.71 37.90
N VAL A 455 15.22 23.75 38.47
CA VAL A 455 13.74 23.69 38.40
C VAL A 455 13.13 24.91 39.11
N CYS A 456 13.74 25.30 40.24
CA CYS A 456 13.46 26.51 40.99
C CYS A 456 14.64 27.49 40.89
N SER A 457 14.39 28.81 41.03
CA SER A 457 15.48 29.80 41.14
C SER A 457 16.25 29.71 42.45
N TYR A 458 15.54 29.48 43.56
CA TYR A 458 16.12 29.37 44.91
C TYR A 458 16.07 27.92 45.41
N HIS A 459 15.07 27.54 46.21
CA HIS A 459 15.01 26.21 46.83
C HIS A 459 13.82 25.40 46.32
N CYS A 460 14.07 24.11 46.06
CA CYS A 460 13.10 23.12 45.60
C CYS A 460 12.73 22.18 46.75
N LEU A 461 11.45 21.87 46.91
CA LEU A 461 10.96 20.87 47.86
C LEU A 461 10.17 19.82 47.07
N ASN A 462 10.63 18.56 47.11
CA ASN A 462 9.92 17.47 46.47
C ASN A 462 8.69 17.06 47.30
N SER A 463 7.61 16.64 46.63
CA SER A 463 6.40 16.13 47.26
C SER A 463 5.74 15.05 46.37
N PRO A 464 4.88 14.16 46.90
CA PRO A 464 4.30 13.10 46.09
C PRO A 464 3.51 13.61 44.88
N GLY A 465 4.06 13.39 43.68
CA GLY A 465 3.50 13.77 42.37
C GLY A 465 3.77 15.21 41.91
N SER A 466 4.58 16.01 42.64
CA SER A 466 4.90 17.40 42.28
C SER A 466 6.02 17.97 43.19
N TYR A 467 6.62 19.08 42.80
CA TYR A 467 7.49 19.89 43.67
C TYR A 467 6.88 21.26 43.97
N GLU A 468 7.38 21.91 45.02
CA GLU A 468 7.14 23.32 45.33
C GLU A 468 8.47 24.11 45.32
N CYS A 469 8.46 25.28 44.70
CA CYS A 469 9.59 26.22 44.73
C CYS A 469 9.33 27.32 45.75
N ILE A 470 10.24 27.50 46.70
CA ILE A 470 10.19 28.59 47.69
C ILE A 470 11.24 29.67 47.37
N CYS A 471 10.93 30.91 47.75
CA CYS A 471 11.81 32.07 47.63
C CYS A 471 12.21 32.60 49.02
N PRO A 472 13.28 33.40 49.15
CA PRO A 472 13.61 34.05 50.42
C PRO A 472 12.44 34.89 50.93
N HIS A 473 12.12 34.78 52.23
CA HIS A 473 10.99 35.47 52.86
C HIS A 473 11.09 37.01 52.89
N THR A 474 12.21 37.59 52.46
CA THR A 474 12.48 39.03 52.49
C THR A 474 12.97 39.50 51.12
N GLY A 475 12.35 40.55 50.58
CA GLY A 475 12.73 41.19 49.31
C GLY A 475 12.38 40.41 48.03
N TYR A 476 11.81 39.20 48.14
CA TYR A 476 11.47 38.36 46.98
C TYR A 476 10.08 37.72 47.09
N SER A 477 9.42 37.57 45.95
CA SER A 477 8.13 36.89 45.78
C SER A 477 8.22 35.81 44.71
N LEU A 478 7.43 34.74 44.83
CA LEU A 478 7.36 33.70 43.80
C LEU A 478 6.55 34.23 42.60
N SER A 479 7.10 34.14 41.39
CA SER A 479 6.40 34.62 40.20
C SER A 479 5.20 33.73 39.83
N PRO A 480 4.28 34.20 38.95
CA PRO A 480 3.15 33.42 38.47
C PRO A 480 3.51 32.07 37.79
N ASN A 481 4.77 31.86 37.40
CA ASN A 481 5.25 30.57 36.87
C ASN A 481 5.55 29.51 37.95
N GLY A 482 5.45 29.85 39.24
CA GLY A 482 5.71 28.94 40.36
C GLY A 482 7.17 28.49 40.51
N ARG A 483 8.13 29.14 39.84
CA ARG A 483 9.54 28.69 39.78
C ARG A 483 10.58 29.79 40.03
N THR A 484 10.34 31.00 39.52
CA THR A 484 11.32 32.09 39.58
C THR A 484 10.99 33.09 40.68
N CYS A 485 12.02 33.53 41.41
CA CYS A 485 11.88 34.57 42.43
C CYS A 485 12.01 35.96 41.80
N LEU A 486 10.98 36.80 41.98
CA LEU A 486 10.97 38.20 41.55
C LEU A 486 11.26 39.11 42.74
N ASP A 487 12.07 40.13 42.47
CA ASP A 487 12.36 41.24 43.37
C ASP A 487 11.05 41.98 43.76
N ILE A 488 10.89 42.30 45.04
CA ILE A 488 9.76 43.11 45.53
C ILE A 488 10.20 44.57 45.54
N ASP A 489 9.59 45.41 44.70
CA ASP A 489 9.85 46.85 44.74
C ASP A 489 9.19 47.47 45.98
N GLU A 490 9.95 47.61 47.08
CA GLU A 490 9.44 48.20 48.32
C GLU A 490 9.13 49.70 48.20
N CYS A 491 9.73 50.37 47.21
CA CYS A 491 9.46 51.76 46.91
C CYS A 491 8.12 51.94 46.18
N ALA A 492 7.80 51.07 45.24
CA ALA A 492 6.51 51.08 44.52
C ALA A 492 5.36 50.54 45.38
N THR A 493 5.62 49.57 46.25
CA THR A 493 4.61 49.00 47.16
C THR A 493 4.40 49.82 48.44
N GLY A 494 5.29 50.77 48.75
CA GLY A 494 5.18 51.64 49.93
C GLY A 494 5.52 50.94 51.25
N THR A 495 6.17 49.77 51.21
CA THR A 495 6.59 49.00 52.40
C THR A 495 7.94 49.45 52.95
N HIS A 496 8.61 50.40 52.29
CA HIS A 496 9.88 50.98 52.71
C HIS A 496 9.75 51.87 53.97
N ASN A 497 10.81 51.91 54.79
CA ASN A 497 10.88 52.72 56.02
C ASN A 497 11.78 53.96 55.84
N CYS A 498 11.59 54.72 54.76
CA CYS A 498 12.37 55.94 54.51
C CYS A 498 11.71 57.16 55.16
N SER A 499 12.51 58.11 55.64
CA SER A 499 11.97 59.37 56.17
C SER A 499 11.41 60.26 55.06
N ALA A 500 10.52 61.19 55.40
CA ALA A 500 9.90 62.11 54.43
C ALA A 500 10.89 63.07 53.72
N THR A 501 12.15 63.13 54.18
CA THR A 501 13.24 63.90 53.54
C THR A 501 14.16 63.04 52.66
N GLN A 502 13.91 61.73 52.57
CA GLN A 502 14.69 60.77 51.78
C GLN A 502 13.86 60.24 50.61
N SER A 503 14.51 60.04 49.45
CA SER A 503 13.92 59.28 48.35
C SER A 503 14.20 57.78 48.54
N CYS A 504 13.18 56.96 48.30
CA CYS A 504 13.36 55.51 48.22
C CYS A 504 13.98 55.14 46.86
N TYR A 505 14.93 54.21 46.86
CA TYR A 505 15.54 53.66 45.66
C TYR A 505 15.62 52.13 45.78
N ASN A 506 14.95 51.43 44.87
CA ASN A 506 14.84 49.97 44.86
C ASN A 506 16.14 49.30 44.36
N ILE A 507 16.54 48.20 44.97
CA ILE A 507 17.70 47.36 44.59
C ILE A 507 17.33 45.88 44.72
N HIS A 508 18.10 44.97 44.11
CA HIS A 508 17.74 43.55 44.22
C HIS A 508 17.83 43.03 45.66
N GLY A 509 16.70 42.57 46.19
CA GLY A 509 16.51 42.07 47.55
C GLY A 509 16.29 43.15 48.62
N GLY A 510 15.95 44.39 48.25
CA GLY A 510 15.59 45.43 49.21
C GLY A 510 15.64 46.86 48.68
N PHE A 511 15.65 47.85 49.58
CA PHE A 511 15.71 49.27 49.20
C PHE A 511 16.88 50.02 49.87
N ARG A 512 17.09 51.25 49.40
CA ARG A 512 17.98 52.25 50.01
C ARG A 512 17.25 53.59 50.12
N CYS A 513 17.36 54.22 51.28
CA CYS A 513 16.81 55.56 51.52
C CYS A 513 17.91 56.60 51.30
N LEU A 514 17.76 57.46 50.30
CA LEU A 514 18.78 58.39 49.85
C LEU A 514 18.39 59.82 50.18
N SER A 515 19.26 60.52 50.91
CA SER A 515 19.10 61.95 51.20
C SER A 515 19.87 62.79 50.19
N PHE A 516 19.21 63.76 49.56
CA PHE A 516 19.82 64.72 48.64
C PHE A 516 19.89 66.11 49.29
N GLU A 517 21.11 66.62 49.50
CA GLU A 517 21.35 67.98 49.98
C GLU A 517 22.46 68.66 49.16
N CYS A 518 22.24 69.93 48.80
CA CYS A 518 23.24 70.73 48.09
C CYS A 518 24.25 71.32 49.09
N PRO A 519 25.57 71.22 48.84
CA PRO A 519 26.57 71.85 49.70
C PRO A 519 26.42 73.36 49.80
N GLN A 520 26.94 73.95 50.88
CA GLN A 520 27.01 75.41 51.02
C GLN A 520 27.67 76.06 49.79
N LYS A 521 27.19 77.24 49.39
CA LYS A 521 27.53 77.98 48.15
C LYS A 521 26.93 77.41 46.84
N TYR A 522 26.01 76.44 46.90
CA TYR A 522 25.24 75.94 45.75
C TYR A 522 23.72 76.11 45.97
N LYS A 523 22.97 76.29 44.88
CA LYS A 523 21.51 76.21 44.85
C LYS A 523 21.05 74.91 44.21
N ARG A 524 19.90 74.36 44.64
CA ARG A 524 19.24 73.26 43.93
C ARG A 524 18.68 73.79 42.61
N ALA A 525 19.06 73.16 41.51
CA ALA A 525 18.67 73.55 40.15
C ALA A 525 17.85 72.49 39.41
N ALA A 526 17.91 71.23 39.88
CA ALA A 526 16.97 70.17 39.56
C ALA A 526 16.96 69.17 40.72
N GLU A 527 16.15 68.12 40.61
CA GLU A 527 15.99 67.10 41.64
C GLU A 527 17.34 66.53 42.14
N ASN A 528 18.20 66.11 41.22
CA ASN A 528 19.54 65.56 41.50
C ASN A 528 20.70 66.50 41.05
N ARG A 529 20.47 67.83 40.99
CA ARG A 529 21.45 68.80 40.49
C ARG A 529 21.58 70.05 41.37
N CYS A 530 22.81 70.36 41.74
CA CYS A 530 23.21 71.60 42.39
C CYS A 530 24.04 72.46 41.43
N GLU A 531 23.75 73.76 41.36
CA GLU A 531 24.49 74.74 40.56
C GLU A 531 25.15 75.77 41.48
N ARG A 532 26.39 76.17 41.15
CA ARG A 532 27.16 77.11 41.96
C ARG A 532 26.50 78.49 41.95
N LEU A 533 26.46 79.14 43.11
CA LEU A 533 26.00 80.53 43.21
C LEU A 533 26.97 81.48 42.47
N PRO A 534 26.50 82.68 42.05
CA PRO A 534 27.37 83.71 41.49
C PRO A 534 28.51 84.06 42.45
N CYS A 535 29.73 84.21 41.92
CA CYS A 535 30.90 84.58 42.72
C CYS A 535 31.19 86.07 42.58
N GLU A 536 31.07 86.83 43.67
CA GLU A 536 31.51 88.22 43.75
C GLU A 536 33.05 88.29 43.82
N GLN A 537 33.71 88.04 42.69
CA GLN A 537 35.17 88.17 42.44
C GLN A 537 36.11 87.35 43.34
N ASN A 538 35.61 86.62 44.35
CA ASN A 538 36.40 85.76 45.22
C ASN A 538 37.01 84.57 44.45
N LYS A 539 38.35 84.48 44.44
CA LYS A 539 39.13 83.42 43.78
C LYS A 539 38.82 82.01 44.33
N GLU A 540 38.53 81.86 45.63
CA GLU A 540 38.12 80.58 46.22
C GLU A 540 36.75 80.10 45.73
N CYS A 541 35.88 81.03 45.33
CA CYS A 541 34.58 80.70 44.78
C CYS A 541 34.69 80.28 43.31
N GLN A 542 35.66 80.84 42.57
CA GLN A 542 35.89 80.51 41.16
C GLN A 542 36.52 79.11 40.95
N SER A 543 37.27 78.59 41.93
CA SER A 543 37.82 77.22 41.89
C SER A 543 36.77 76.13 42.18
N LEU A 544 35.62 76.48 42.74
CA LEU A 544 34.53 75.53 43.01
C LEU A 544 33.86 75.06 41.70
N PRO A 545 33.51 73.76 41.59
CA PRO A 545 32.73 73.21 40.48
C PRO A 545 31.52 74.08 40.10
N LEU A 546 31.27 74.25 38.81
CA LEU A 546 30.09 74.97 38.30
C LEU A 546 28.78 74.26 38.65
N ARG A 547 28.82 72.93 38.66
CA ARG A 547 27.68 72.04 38.86
C ARG A 547 28.11 70.75 39.53
N ILE A 548 27.30 70.29 40.47
CA ILE A 548 27.37 68.98 41.09
C ILE A 548 26.10 68.22 40.69
N SER A 549 26.26 66.99 40.17
CA SER A 549 25.14 66.11 39.79
C SER A 549 25.23 64.80 40.56
N PHE A 550 24.09 64.24 40.94
CA PHE A 550 24.02 63.00 41.71
C PHE A 550 23.38 61.90 40.84
N TYR A 551 23.93 60.69 40.93
CA TYR A 551 23.51 59.52 40.17
C TYR A 551 23.51 58.29 41.07
N ASN A 552 22.60 57.35 40.82
CA ASN A 552 22.51 56.08 41.52
C ASN A 552 22.68 54.95 40.50
N LEU A 553 23.41 53.90 40.86
CA LEU A 553 23.67 52.72 40.04
C LEU A 553 23.54 51.45 40.87
N THR A 554 23.11 50.36 40.26
CA THR A 554 22.99 49.04 40.91
C THR A 554 23.42 47.95 39.95
N PHE A 555 24.19 46.99 40.43
CA PHE A 555 24.56 45.77 39.70
C PHE A 555 24.98 44.67 40.68
N SER A 556 25.01 43.42 40.22
CA SER A 556 25.38 42.28 41.07
C SER A 556 26.88 42.04 41.16
N THR A 557 27.31 41.32 42.19
CA THR A 557 28.71 40.86 42.39
C THR A 557 29.28 40.05 41.22
N ASN A 558 28.42 39.38 40.43
CA ASN A 558 28.80 38.59 39.25
C ASN A 558 28.88 39.41 37.94
N ILE A 559 28.93 40.75 38.01
CA ILE A 559 29.07 41.59 36.81
C ILE A 559 30.31 41.19 35.98
N PRO A 560 30.20 41.00 34.65
CA PRO A 560 31.33 40.61 33.81
C PRO A 560 32.40 41.70 33.76
N ILE A 561 33.68 41.33 33.68
CA ILE A 561 34.80 42.26 33.86
C ILE A 561 35.72 42.24 32.64
N PRO A 562 36.07 43.41 32.05
CA PRO A 562 35.68 44.76 32.47
C PRO A 562 34.25 45.15 32.03
N ALA A 563 33.48 45.76 32.95
CA ALA A 563 32.12 46.27 32.67
C ALA A 563 32.06 47.80 32.66
N ALA A 564 31.47 48.38 31.64
CA ALA A 564 31.16 49.80 31.56
C ALA A 564 29.89 50.13 32.37
N VAL A 565 30.03 50.71 33.57
CA VAL A 565 28.92 50.96 34.50
C VAL A 565 28.37 52.39 34.46
N PHE A 566 29.17 53.37 34.04
CA PHE A 566 28.71 54.76 33.89
C PHE A 566 29.36 55.43 32.68
N ARG A 567 28.60 56.26 31.95
CA ARG A 567 29.11 57.03 30.81
C ARG A 567 28.86 58.52 31.02
N MET A 568 29.87 59.34 30.75
CA MET A 568 29.83 60.78 30.91
C MET A 568 30.48 61.48 29.72
N GLY A 569 29.78 62.45 29.14
CA GLY A 569 30.24 63.19 27.96
C GLY A 569 29.67 64.62 27.96
N LEU A 570 30.12 65.42 27.01
CA LEU A 570 29.59 66.77 26.82
C LEU A 570 28.23 66.72 26.15
N SER A 571 27.31 67.60 26.55
CA SER A 571 26.05 67.84 25.83
C SER A 571 26.25 68.53 24.47
N SER A 572 27.40 69.17 24.27
CA SER A 572 27.78 69.86 23.02
C SER A 572 29.30 70.03 22.96
N SER A 573 29.96 69.28 22.07
CA SER A 573 31.41 69.37 21.81
C SER A 573 31.70 70.39 20.71
N VAL A 574 32.72 71.22 20.92
CA VAL A 574 33.23 72.20 19.94
C VAL A 574 34.66 71.78 19.54
N PRO A 575 35.08 71.94 18.28
CA PRO A 575 36.47 71.67 17.88
C PRO A 575 37.46 72.48 18.73
N GLY A 576 38.39 71.79 19.40
CA GLY A 576 39.35 72.39 20.34
C GLY A 576 39.00 72.24 21.82
N ASP A 577 37.89 71.60 22.18
CA ASP A 577 37.64 71.15 23.57
C ASP A 577 38.60 70.02 23.97
N ASP A 578 39.27 70.14 25.12
CA ASP A 578 39.85 68.97 25.83
C ASP A 578 39.06 68.67 27.11
N ILE A 579 38.92 67.38 27.41
CA ILE A 579 38.22 66.86 28.57
C ILE A 579 39.17 65.96 29.36
N GLN A 580 39.33 66.29 30.64
CA GLN A 580 40.11 65.52 31.61
C GLN A 580 39.17 65.03 32.71
N LEU A 581 39.25 63.76 33.08
CA LEU A 581 38.33 63.14 34.02
C LEU A 581 39.12 62.34 35.06
N PHE A 582 38.70 62.46 36.31
CA PHE A 582 39.40 61.90 37.46
C PHE A 582 38.38 61.33 38.44
N ILE A 583 38.59 60.11 38.93
CA ILE A 583 37.97 59.68 40.19
C ILE A 583 38.78 60.37 41.28
N VAL A 584 38.16 61.28 42.03
CA VAL A 584 38.84 62.07 43.07
C VAL A 584 38.64 61.52 44.47
N ASP A 585 37.59 60.72 44.67
CA ASP A 585 37.26 60.07 45.94
C ASP A 585 36.30 58.87 45.71
N GLY A 586 36.16 58.01 46.71
CA GLY A 586 35.19 56.91 46.75
C GLY A 586 35.66 55.56 46.19
N ASP A 587 36.87 55.47 45.62
CA ASP A 587 37.50 54.22 45.18
C ASP A 587 38.94 54.11 45.70
N THR A 588 39.09 53.85 47.00
CA THR A 588 40.39 53.71 47.66
C THR A 588 41.12 52.40 47.32
N GLU A 589 40.39 51.39 46.84
CA GLU A 589 40.93 50.05 46.56
C GLU A 589 41.21 49.82 45.06
N GLY A 590 40.67 50.66 44.17
CA GLY A 590 40.91 50.62 42.73
C GLY A 590 40.05 49.59 42.00
N TYR A 591 38.77 49.47 42.36
CA TYR A 591 37.80 48.64 41.64
C TYR A 591 37.35 49.26 40.32
N PHE A 592 37.37 50.59 40.22
CA PHE A 592 36.86 51.36 39.10
C PHE A 592 38.01 52.04 38.33
N SER A 593 37.86 52.16 37.01
CA SER A 593 38.78 52.94 36.18
C SER A 593 38.03 53.75 35.13
N ILE A 594 38.66 54.85 34.69
CA ILE A 594 38.14 55.72 33.63
C ILE A 594 38.81 55.36 32.31
N GLN A 595 38.00 55.04 31.30
CA GLN A 595 38.42 54.88 29.92
C GLN A 595 37.99 56.12 29.11
N LYS A 596 38.96 56.88 28.57
CA LYS A 596 38.68 58.04 27.70
C LYS A 596 38.15 57.56 26.35
N THR A 597 37.11 58.22 25.85
CA THR A 597 36.48 57.97 24.54
C THR A 597 36.54 59.24 23.68
N THR A 598 36.16 59.16 22.41
CA THR A 598 36.25 60.28 21.47
C THR A 598 35.40 61.50 21.85
N HIS A 599 34.33 61.33 22.63
CA HIS A 599 33.38 62.40 22.99
C HIS A 599 33.09 62.50 24.50
N GLY A 600 33.89 61.84 25.34
CA GLY A 600 33.65 61.73 26.78
C GLY A 600 34.49 60.63 27.43
N ALA A 601 34.00 60.02 28.50
CA ALA A 601 34.63 58.85 29.12
C ALA A 601 33.62 57.89 29.75
N VAL A 602 34.11 56.70 30.07
CA VAL A 602 33.36 55.61 30.68
C VAL A 602 34.03 55.23 31.99
N VAL A 603 33.27 55.19 33.08
CA VAL A 603 33.69 54.55 34.32
C VAL A 603 33.39 53.05 34.19
N SER A 604 34.39 52.23 34.42
CA SER A 604 34.33 50.78 34.27
C SER A 604 34.79 50.05 35.52
N VAL A 605 34.13 48.96 35.87
CA VAL A 605 34.61 48.02 36.90
C VAL A 605 35.72 47.17 36.28
N GLN A 606 36.88 47.13 36.92
CA GLN A 606 38.09 46.43 36.47
C GLN A 606 38.50 45.26 37.37
N ARG A 607 37.93 45.15 38.57
CA ARG A 607 38.25 44.10 39.55
C ARG A 607 36.97 43.47 40.10
N PRO A 608 36.98 42.14 40.39
CA PRO A 608 35.83 41.46 40.95
C PRO A 608 35.50 41.98 42.33
N LEU A 609 34.19 42.11 42.58
CA LEU A 609 33.60 42.56 43.83
C LEU A 609 32.97 41.33 44.50
N PRO A 610 33.70 40.58 45.34
CA PRO A 610 33.28 39.27 45.82
C PRO A 610 32.16 39.32 46.88
N LYS A 611 31.78 40.52 47.33
CA LYS A 611 30.76 40.76 48.35
C LYS A 611 29.92 41.98 47.98
N PRO A 612 28.63 42.04 48.38
CA PRO A 612 27.84 43.25 48.32
C PRO A 612 28.52 44.40 49.07
N GLN A 613 28.60 45.56 48.44
CA GLN A 613 29.26 46.74 48.98
C GLN A 613 28.72 48.01 48.31
N ASP A 614 28.49 49.05 49.11
CA ASP A 614 28.00 50.34 48.63
C ASP A 614 29.18 51.32 48.48
N PHE A 615 29.32 51.98 47.32
CA PHE A 615 30.39 52.94 47.02
C PHE A 615 29.81 54.34 46.72
N MET A 616 30.57 55.39 47.07
CA MET A 616 30.19 56.79 46.80
C MET A 616 31.27 57.48 45.96
N LEU A 617 31.31 57.15 44.66
CA LEU A 617 32.32 57.66 43.74
C LEU A 617 32.14 59.17 43.51
N ILE A 618 33.20 59.95 43.69
CA ILE A 618 33.25 61.35 43.27
C ILE A 618 34.11 61.44 42.02
N VAL A 619 33.49 61.79 40.90
CA VAL A 619 34.16 61.91 39.60
C VAL A 619 34.16 63.37 39.16
N GLN A 620 35.36 63.94 39.03
CA GLN A 620 35.57 65.31 38.57
C GLN A 620 35.84 65.33 37.06
N ILE A 621 35.13 66.21 36.35
CA ILE A 621 35.31 66.49 34.93
C ILE A 621 35.85 67.91 34.80
N ARG A 622 36.98 68.09 34.11
CA ARG A 622 37.53 69.39 33.72
C ARG A 622 37.40 69.54 32.21
N LEU A 623 36.60 70.50 31.78
CA LEU A 623 36.48 70.93 30.38
C LEU A 623 37.40 72.13 30.16
N ILE A 624 38.31 72.03 29.20
CA ILE A 624 39.18 73.12 28.77
C ILE A 624 38.65 73.62 27.41
N ARG A 625 38.09 74.83 27.38
CA ARG A 625 37.53 75.46 26.17
C ARG A 625 38.08 76.88 26.04
N TYR A 626 38.77 77.17 24.94
CA TYR A 626 39.45 78.45 24.70
C TYR A 626 40.32 78.95 25.87
N GLY A 627 41.01 78.03 26.55
CA GLY A 627 41.85 78.33 27.73
C GLY A 627 41.09 78.49 29.06
N ILE A 628 39.75 78.50 29.05
CA ILE A 628 38.94 78.53 30.28
C ILE A 628 38.73 77.10 30.79
N ILE A 629 39.08 76.86 32.06
CA ILE A 629 38.87 75.57 32.74
C ILE A 629 37.54 75.60 33.49
N SER A 630 36.58 74.79 33.04
CA SER A 630 35.28 74.58 33.68
C SER A 630 35.24 73.23 34.40
N THR A 631 35.04 73.24 35.72
CA THR A 631 34.95 72.01 36.52
C THR A 631 33.49 71.61 36.77
N PHE A 632 33.20 70.33 36.59
CA PHE A 632 31.93 69.68 36.93
C PHE A 632 32.21 68.47 37.82
N VAL A 633 31.28 68.12 38.71
CA VAL A 633 31.40 66.94 39.58
C VAL A 633 30.16 66.06 39.46
N ALA A 634 30.38 64.76 39.31
CA ALA A 634 29.37 63.72 39.45
C ALA A 634 29.64 62.97 40.77
N LYS A 635 28.64 62.92 41.65
CA LYS A 635 28.62 62.00 42.80
C LYS A 635 27.77 60.80 42.41
N ILE A 636 28.33 59.60 42.45
CA ILE A 636 27.69 58.38 41.98
C ILE A 636 27.60 57.40 43.15
N ALA A 637 26.40 57.18 43.66
CA ALA A 637 26.11 56.11 44.59
C ALA A 637 26.01 54.79 43.81
N VAL A 638 26.84 53.81 44.15
CA VAL A 638 26.88 52.49 43.50
C VAL A 638 26.54 51.44 44.54
N PHE A 639 25.43 50.75 44.35
CA PHE A 639 24.95 49.68 45.23
C PHE A 639 25.28 48.34 44.58
N VAL A 640 26.31 47.66 45.09
CA VAL A 640 26.67 46.32 44.62
C VAL A 640 25.89 45.32 45.46
N VAL A 641 24.98 44.58 44.81
CA VAL A 641 24.10 43.60 45.44
C VAL A 641 24.57 42.17 45.15
N ASN A 642 24.03 41.18 45.85
CA ASN A 642 24.17 39.80 45.39
C ASN A 642 23.43 39.64 44.04
N ASP A 643 23.78 38.61 43.29
CA ASP A 643 22.90 38.10 42.23
C ASP A 643 21.53 37.69 42.82
N GLN A 644 20.55 37.46 41.95
CA GLN A 644 19.28 36.83 42.34
C GLN A 644 19.56 35.59 43.21
N PRO A 645 18.68 35.26 44.18
CA PRO A 645 18.91 34.21 45.16
C PRO A 645 18.97 32.82 44.50
N THR A 646 20.15 32.45 44.02
CA THR A 646 20.52 31.10 43.61
C THR A 646 21.24 30.44 44.77
N VAL A 647 20.83 29.23 45.13
CA VAL A 647 21.54 28.44 46.15
C VAL A 647 23.00 28.25 45.69
N PRO A 648 24.01 28.44 46.57
CA PRO A 648 25.39 28.15 46.22
C PRO A 648 25.52 26.72 45.71
N ASN A 649 26.28 26.51 44.63
CA ASN A 649 26.61 25.18 44.10
C ASN A 649 27.58 24.45 45.05
N SER A 650 27.10 24.10 46.24
CA SER A 650 27.82 23.41 47.30
C SER A 650 26.90 22.37 47.94
N TRP A 651 26.41 21.43 47.13
CA TRP A 651 25.97 20.14 47.65
C TRP A 651 27.23 19.31 47.95
N PRO A 652 27.41 18.82 49.19
CA PRO A 652 28.52 17.93 49.50
C PRO A 652 28.34 16.63 48.71
N LYS A 653 29.42 16.17 48.07
CA LYS A 653 29.48 14.78 47.61
C LYS A 653 29.57 13.89 48.85
N HIS A 654 28.48 13.20 49.16
CA HIS A 654 28.46 12.05 50.07
C HIS A 654 28.28 10.77 49.26
#